data_AF-A0A933LTI4-F1
#
_entry.id   AF-A0A933LTI4-F1
#
_cell.length_a   1.000
_cell.length_b   1.000
_cell.length_c   1.000
_cell.angle_alpha   90.00
_cell.angle_beta   90.00
_cell.angle_gamma   90.00
#
_symmetry.space_group_name_H-M   'P 1'
#
loop_
_entity.id
_entity.type
_entity.pdbx_description
1 polymer ?
#
loop_
_entity_poly.entity_id
_entity_poly.type
_entity_poly.pdbx_seq_one_letter_code
_entity_poly.pdbx_strand_id
1 'polypeptide(L)'
;MRQGWRIGFWAGLVLAAALSCQWWLGQSRSDEGERRAAPNPGIAALILLAEATGRELDPAGFEKAIPACPGPEPSIEEVQAAGAFLGLELIARDASLDDLAAIPGPLIAAETGGAGYAVYLLRGPRSIQRLDKDGLETLEWSEISRRYAGRVLSIREKEPRAAALRVDEFHAVVSASGPGDVVEHVFHVANDGESPMSLRVTQVSCECSTAFGGDPAVPAGGETRLTVNIRAKQAGQARHRVVIATGDPYWPSAILTLEVRVPLSVGVYPEHLFISRGGEALPANRATLSAPLAARLTGLAATAPWLEARVTGERSEPERRLWSIEVAAAPSAPGGESHAEVILEVAMPGRVLVRLPVTVRGPAPGGEAMGEAGPVGTRPALRLLYTTDFVGFFGPCGCEPGQLGGLSRLATVVDGLSRGADEVVLVDGGGALDRFEKAPYFAEIFDLIGYSVCGFSSRDLLAEGAPWRDALAGRGIATAPGDASLGLPTSGGRFAVLSLPESTAPDSATRLVREALDTRPAAVAVLSRLGVVADVGIARALVDETVPIVILGSRQSAEIGEEIRVGGIVLAPVGDRGMYVTSVDFARESPDLALRVVAARRVPIGPEAAERRDVLEVTSRYYEDEKRRLLAGAARPSEEPPPSPSSCGRCHADELRAWRSSRHASALATLARKDRLVPDCLPCHSESFRRTGVLSPKAVSSSDEGVTCASCHREGERHAENPSSVRTAGSLEASDCMACHSPEHQIHGFDHERALEAIRHWKARSPR
;
A
#
# COMPACT_ATOMS: atom_id res chain seq x y z
N MET A 1 46.26 29.92 -2.52
CA MET A 1 45.16 29.17 -1.86
C MET A 1 43.90 30.02 -1.57
N ARG A 2 43.53 31.03 -2.39
CA ARG A 2 42.27 31.80 -2.21
C ARG A 2 41.56 32.19 -3.53
N GLN A 3 41.67 31.38 -4.59
CA GLN A 3 40.97 31.64 -5.86
C GLN A 3 40.02 30.52 -6.34
N GLY A 4 40.07 29.30 -5.78
CA GLY A 4 39.17 28.19 -6.19
C GLY A 4 37.79 28.16 -5.51
N TRP A 5 37.48 29.10 -4.61
CA TRP A 5 36.26 29.04 -3.76
C TRP A 5 35.07 29.87 -4.25
N ARG A 6 35.21 30.63 -5.34
CA ARG A 6 34.13 31.48 -5.87
C ARG A 6 33.30 30.83 -6.98
N ILE A 7 33.81 29.77 -7.63
CA ILE A 7 33.21 29.16 -8.81
C ILE A 7 31.97 28.30 -8.45
N GLY A 8 32.02 27.56 -7.34
CA GLY A 8 30.92 26.67 -6.93
C GLY A 8 29.67 27.37 -6.35
N PHE A 9 29.78 28.64 -5.94
CA PHE A 9 28.64 29.38 -5.35
C PHE A 9 27.75 30.02 -6.44
N TRP A 10 28.32 30.37 -7.59
CA TRP A 10 27.57 30.94 -8.72
C TRP A 10 26.94 29.86 -9.62
N ALA A 11 27.61 28.72 -9.85
CA ALA A 11 27.07 27.63 -10.66
C ALA A 11 25.75 27.05 -10.11
N GLY A 12 25.62 26.94 -8.77
CA GLY A 12 24.38 26.50 -8.12
C GLY A 12 23.23 27.51 -8.19
N LEU A 13 23.53 28.82 -8.24
CA LEU A 13 22.54 29.90 -8.35
C LEU A 13 22.08 30.13 -9.81
N VAL A 14 22.92 29.78 -10.79
CA VAL A 14 22.64 29.95 -12.23
C VAL A 14 21.82 28.78 -12.78
N LEU A 15 22.01 27.54 -12.30
CA LEU A 15 21.08 26.44 -12.60
C LEU A 15 19.70 26.63 -11.94
N ALA A 16 19.63 27.36 -10.82
CA ALA A 16 18.37 27.84 -10.26
C ALA A 16 17.70 28.88 -11.17
N ALA A 17 18.48 29.75 -11.82
CA ALA A 17 17.99 30.71 -12.83
C ALA A 17 17.53 30.00 -14.11
N ALA A 18 18.16 28.90 -14.54
CA ALA A 18 17.73 28.05 -15.66
C ALA A 18 16.39 27.32 -15.37
N LEU A 19 16.21 26.86 -14.12
CA LEU A 19 14.95 26.26 -13.66
C LEU A 19 13.86 27.31 -13.32
N SER A 20 14.24 28.58 -13.17
CA SER A 20 13.33 29.74 -13.12
C SER A 20 13.33 30.56 -14.42
N CYS A 21 13.92 30.05 -15.50
CA CYS A 21 14.13 30.76 -16.77
C CYS A 21 12.87 30.82 -17.65
N GLN A 22 11.69 30.56 -17.08
CA GLN A 22 10.46 31.15 -17.62
C GLN A 22 10.49 32.69 -17.51
N TRP A 23 11.34 33.27 -16.65
CA TRP A 23 11.41 34.71 -16.45
C TRP A 23 12.29 35.47 -17.46
N TRP A 24 13.39 34.87 -17.96
CA TRP A 24 14.27 35.55 -18.94
C TRP A 24 13.83 35.32 -20.39
N LEU A 25 13.21 34.17 -20.69
CA LEU A 25 12.58 33.91 -22.00
C LEU A 25 11.16 34.52 -22.12
N GLY A 26 10.65 35.17 -21.07
CA GLY A 26 9.22 35.51 -20.96
C GLY A 26 8.88 36.72 -20.08
N GLN A 27 9.62 37.83 -20.14
CA GLN A 27 9.07 39.18 -19.92
C GLN A 27 10.11 40.29 -20.16
N SER A 28 9.99 40.99 -21.28
CA SER A 28 10.15 42.44 -21.29
C SER A 28 8.85 43.04 -21.79
N ARG A 29 8.00 43.50 -20.87
CA ARG A 29 7.08 44.59 -21.19
C ARG A 29 7.95 45.84 -21.29
N SER A 30 8.32 46.20 -22.50
CA SER A 30 8.52 47.59 -22.89
C SER A 30 7.60 47.85 -24.05
N ASP A 31 6.90 48.98 -23.99
CA ASP A 31 6.18 49.55 -25.11
C ASP A 31 7.04 49.53 -26.38
N GLU A 32 6.37 49.34 -27.52
CA GLU A 32 6.91 49.31 -28.89
C GLU A 32 7.47 47.95 -29.39
N GLY A 33 6.61 47.17 -30.03
CA GLY A 33 6.75 46.98 -31.48
C GLY A 33 7.69 45.91 -32.06
N GLU A 34 8.53 45.18 -31.31
CA GLU A 34 9.35 44.09 -31.88
C GLU A 34 9.33 42.80 -31.04
N ARG A 35 8.69 41.75 -31.58
CA ARG A 35 8.84 40.38 -31.06
C ARG A 35 10.27 39.90 -31.37
N ARG A 36 11.17 39.90 -30.38
CA ARG A 36 12.46 39.21 -30.52
C ARG A 36 12.21 37.72 -30.73
N ALA A 37 12.73 37.17 -31.84
CA ALA A 37 12.63 35.75 -32.17
C ALA A 37 13.24 34.89 -31.05
N ALA A 38 12.65 33.73 -30.75
CA ALA A 38 13.25 32.76 -29.84
C ALA A 38 14.68 32.43 -30.33
N PRO A 39 15.67 32.31 -29.42
CA PRO A 39 17.05 32.04 -29.83
C PRO A 39 17.08 30.75 -30.67
N ASN A 40 17.90 30.77 -31.73
CA ASN A 40 18.19 29.59 -32.53
C ASN A 40 18.49 28.41 -31.59
N PRO A 41 17.94 27.20 -31.82
CA PRO A 41 18.17 26.06 -30.94
C PRO A 41 19.65 25.70 -30.68
N GLY A 42 20.54 25.99 -31.64
CA GLY A 42 21.98 25.87 -31.42
C GLY A 42 22.51 26.84 -30.35
N ILE A 43 22.08 28.10 -30.39
CA ILE A 43 22.41 29.11 -29.35
C ILE A 43 21.81 28.73 -28.00
N ALA A 44 20.56 28.24 -27.99
CA ALA A 44 19.92 27.75 -26.76
C ALA A 44 20.70 26.59 -26.12
N ALA A 45 21.16 25.62 -26.93
CA ALA A 45 21.97 24.52 -26.44
C ALA A 45 23.34 24.96 -25.89
N LEU A 46 23.97 25.99 -26.49
CA LEU A 46 25.22 26.58 -25.97
C LEU A 46 25.02 27.25 -24.60
N ILE A 47 23.90 27.96 -24.42
CA ILE A 47 23.55 28.57 -23.13
C ILE A 47 23.34 27.49 -22.07
N LEU A 48 22.51 26.48 -22.36
CA LEU A 48 22.24 25.37 -21.44
C LEU A 48 23.52 24.58 -21.11
N LEU A 49 24.43 24.40 -22.07
CA LEU A 49 25.72 23.75 -21.83
C LEU A 49 26.61 24.57 -20.89
N ALA A 50 26.66 25.89 -21.08
CA ALA A 50 27.43 26.78 -20.22
C ALA A 50 26.89 26.79 -18.79
N GLU A 51 25.57 26.81 -18.63
CA GLU A 51 24.91 26.70 -17.32
C GLU A 51 25.21 25.36 -16.64
N ALA A 52 25.05 24.25 -17.36
CA ALA A 52 25.33 22.90 -16.85
C ALA A 52 26.80 22.69 -16.45
N THR A 53 27.71 23.46 -17.05
CA THR A 53 29.16 23.39 -16.80
C THR A 53 29.69 24.55 -15.95
N GLY A 54 28.81 25.43 -15.46
CA GLY A 54 29.18 26.58 -14.64
C GLY A 54 30.14 27.56 -15.32
N ARG A 55 30.13 27.62 -16.66
CA ARG A 55 31.00 28.50 -17.45
C ARG A 55 30.29 29.82 -17.74
N GLU A 56 31.00 30.92 -17.57
CA GLU A 56 30.52 32.24 -17.99
C GLU A 56 30.68 32.38 -19.50
N LEU A 57 29.60 32.80 -20.18
CA LEU A 57 29.62 33.15 -21.60
C LEU A 57 30.10 34.59 -21.78
N ASP A 58 30.89 34.86 -22.82
CA ASP A 58 31.31 36.22 -23.18
C ASP A 58 30.10 37.04 -23.69
N PRO A 59 29.64 38.07 -22.94
CA PRO A 59 28.50 38.88 -23.36
C PRO A 59 28.74 39.62 -24.68
N ALA A 60 29.99 40.03 -24.96
CA ALA A 60 30.35 40.71 -26.21
C ALA A 60 30.41 39.73 -27.41
N GLY A 61 30.50 38.43 -27.14
CA GLY A 61 30.50 37.36 -28.13
C GLY A 61 29.15 37.14 -28.81
N PHE A 62 28.04 37.49 -28.14
CA PHE A 62 26.68 37.22 -28.64
C PHE A 62 26.38 37.92 -29.98
N GLU A 63 26.89 39.13 -30.20
CA GLU A 63 26.70 39.88 -31.45
C GLU A 63 27.32 39.16 -32.66
N LYS A 64 28.36 38.34 -32.44
CA LYS A 64 29.02 37.54 -33.47
C LYS A 64 28.49 36.11 -33.53
N ALA A 65 28.06 35.56 -32.40
CA ALA A 65 27.50 34.22 -32.30
C ALA A 65 26.16 34.08 -33.06
N ILE A 66 25.29 35.09 -32.99
CA ILE A 66 23.97 35.06 -33.64
C ILE A 66 24.09 34.98 -35.18
N PRO A 67 24.91 35.80 -35.87
CA PRO A 67 25.13 35.65 -37.32
C PRO A 67 25.89 34.38 -37.72
N ALA A 68 26.74 33.83 -36.84
CA ALA A 68 27.52 32.62 -37.10
C ALA A 68 26.70 31.32 -36.98
N CYS A 69 25.53 31.40 -36.36
CA CYS A 69 24.56 30.30 -36.26
C CYS A 69 23.19 30.79 -36.77
N PRO A 70 23.05 30.99 -38.09
CA PRO A 70 21.83 31.55 -38.68
C PRO A 70 20.75 30.47 -38.87
N GLY A 71 19.48 30.87 -38.78
CA GLY A 71 18.35 30.03 -39.16
C GLY A 71 17.76 29.13 -38.05
N PRO A 72 16.68 28.38 -38.35
CA PRO A 72 15.98 27.55 -37.38
C PRO A 72 16.60 26.15 -37.18
N GLU A 73 17.45 25.69 -38.08
CA GLU A 73 18.09 24.37 -38.09
C GLU A 73 19.59 24.51 -38.42
N PRO A 74 20.41 25.05 -37.51
CA PRO A 74 21.83 25.24 -37.81
C PRO A 74 22.55 23.88 -37.87
N SER A 75 23.59 23.82 -38.71
CA SER A 75 24.55 22.72 -38.72
C SER A 75 25.40 22.69 -37.44
N ILE A 76 25.95 21.53 -37.10
CA ILE A 76 26.74 21.38 -35.86
C ILE A 76 28.02 22.22 -35.92
N GLU A 77 28.54 22.46 -37.12
CA GLU A 77 29.68 23.32 -37.39
C GLU A 77 29.36 24.80 -37.12
N GLU A 78 28.14 25.26 -37.46
CA GLU A 78 27.65 26.60 -37.12
C GLU A 78 27.44 26.77 -35.61
N VAL A 79 26.90 25.75 -34.94
CA VAL A 79 26.78 25.75 -33.46
C VAL A 79 28.16 25.79 -32.81
N GLN A 80 29.14 25.05 -33.32
CA GLN A 80 30.51 25.07 -32.83
C GLN A 80 31.16 26.45 -33.01
N ALA A 81 30.99 27.07 -34.18
CA ALA A 81 31.52 28.40 -34.48
C ALA A 81 30.91 29.48 -33.56
N ALA A 82 29.60 29.42 -33.30
CA ALA A 82 28.95 30.30 -32.33
C ALA A 82 29.47 30.07 -30.90
N GLY A 83 29.69 28.81 -30.50
CA GLY A 83 30.30 28.49 -29.21
C GLY A 83 31.65 29.15 -28.99
N ALA A 84 32.50 29.18 -30.03
CA ALA A 84 33.82 29.82 -29.97
C ALA A 84 33.72 31.34 -29.70
N PHE A 85 32.74 32.04 -30.31
CA PHE A 85 32.51 33.45 -30.02
C PHE A 85 32.04 33.70 -28.59
N LEU A 86 31.29 32.75 -28.01
CA LEU A 86 30.80 32.82 -26.63
C LEU A 86 31.85 32.39 -25.60
N GLY A 87 33.08 32.05 -26.02
CA GLY A 87 34.15 31.61 -25.13
C GLY A 87 34.12 30.11 -24.78
N LEU A 88 33.31 29.31 -25.48
CA LEU A 88 33.28 27.85 -25.33
C LEU A 88 34.21 27.18 -26.34
N GLU A 89 35.19 26.45 -25.85
CA GLU A 89 36.07 25.63 -26.69
C GLU A 89 35.47 24.24 -26.89
N LEU A 90 34.75 24.07 -28.00
CA LEU A 90 34.02 22.84 -28.31
C LEU A 90 34.74 21.98 -29.36
N ILE A 91 34.63 20.66 -29.22
CA ILE A 91 35.12 19.65 -30.16
C ILE A 91 33.92 18.88 -30.70
N ALA A 92 33.74 18.93 -32.03
CA ALA A 92 32.80 18.08 -32.75
C ALA A 92 33.34 16.65 -32.86
N ARG A 93 32.46 15.68 -32.61
CA ARG A 93 32.76 14.24 -32.71
C ARG A 93 31.59 13.53 -33.38
N ASP A 94 31.90 12.66 -34.34
CA ASP A 94 30.98 11.58 -34.72
C ASP A 94 31.09 10.52 -33.62
N ALA A 95 29.98 10.23 -32.94
CA ALA A 95 29.95 9.35 -31.78
C ALA A 95 28.72 8.46 -31.84
N SER A 96 28.88 7.14 -31.69
CA SER A 96 27.76 6.23 -31.47
C SER A 96 27.17 6.43 -30.06
N LEU A 97 26.01 5.80 -29.79
CA LEU A 97 25.41 5.85 -28.45
C LEU A 97 26.34 5.26 -27.38
N ASP A 98 27.07 4.19 -27.72
CA ASP A 98 28.04 3.54 -26.83
C ASP A 98 29.22 4.47 -26.50
N ASP A 99 29.63 5.30 -27.47
CA ASP A 99 30.71 6.26 -27.28
C ASP A 99 30.32 7.40 -26.32
N LEU A 100 29.03 7.72 -26.18
CA LEU A 100 28.57 8.84 -25.34
C LEU A 100 28.92 8.66 -23.86
N ALA A 101 28.94 7.41 -23.37
CA ALA A 101 29.30 7.11 -21.99
C ALA A 101 30.78 7.44 -21.69
N ALA A 102 31.65 7.34 -22.70
CA ALA A 102 33.08 7.61 -22.57
C ALA A 102 33.45 9.09 -22.68
N ILE A 103 32.57 9.93 -23.22
CA ILE A 103 32.81 11.38 -23.36
C ILE A 103 32.64 12.06 -22.00
N PRO A 104 33.64 12.80 -21.48
CA PRO A 104 33.50 13.55 -20.24
C PRO A 104 32.67 14.83 -20.40
N GLY A 105 32.06 15.27 -19.31
CA GLY A 105 31.22 16.46 -19.17
C GLY A 105 29.84 16.41 -19.84
N PRO A 106 28.95 17.35 -19.51
CA PRO A 106 27.82 17.71 -20.36
C PRO A 106 28.24 17.94 -21.81
N LEU A 107 27.41 17.52 -22.76
CA LEU A 107 27.66 17.67 -24.19
C LEU A 107 26.40 18.10 -24.93
N ILE A 108 26.55 18.76 -26.07
CA ILE A 108 25.43 19.05 -26.96
C ILE A 108 25.32 17.90 -27.95
N ALA A 109 24.14 17.30 -28.08
CA ALA A 109 23.84 16.25 -29.03
C ALA A 109 22.88 16.77 -30.11
N ALA A 110 23.17 16.42 -31.36
CA ALA A 110 22.25 16.64 -32.47
C ALA A 110 21.12 15.60 -32.43
N GLU A 111 19.88 16.03 -32.61
CA GLU A 111 18.70 15.16 -32.60
C GLU A 111 17.85 15.25 -33.88
N THR A 112 17.34 14.11 -34.35
CA THR A 112 16.41 13.97 -35.47
C THR A 112 14.97 14.22 -35.01
N GLY A 113 14.40 15.37 -35.42
CA GLY A 113 13.02 15.78 -35.13
C GLY A 113 12.87 16.61 -33.85
N GLY A 114 12.16 17.74 -33.92
CA GLY A 114 12.02 18.69 -32.79
C GLY A 114 13.11 19.78 -32.77
N ALA A 115 13.51 20.24 -31.59
CA ALA A 115 14.39 21.40 -31.35
C ALA A 115 15.82 21.32 -31.95
N GLY A 116 16.18 20.31 -32.73
CA GLY A 116 17.48 20.20 -33.42
C GLY A 116 18.69 19.84 -32.54
N TYR A 117 18.77 20.39 -31.31
CA TYR A 117 19.86 20.13 -30.35
C TYR A 117 19.35 20.02 -28.92
N ALA A 118 19.97 19.15 -28.13
CA ALA A 118 19.75 19.03 -26.69
C ALA A 118 21.07 18.86 -25.94
N VAL A 119 21.10 19.18 -24.66
CA VAL A 119 22.27 18.97 -23.80
C VAL A 119 22.09 17.66 -23.03
N TYR A 120 23.02 16.73 -23.22
CA TYR A 120 23.06 15.50 -22.46
C TYR A 120 23.95 15.66 -21.23
N LEU A 121 23.35 15.47 -20.06
CA LEU A 121 23.98 15.58 -18.74
C LEU A 121 24.43 14.20 -18.27
N LEU A 122 23.99 13.73 -17.09
CA LEU A 122 24.38 12.43 -16.56
C LEU A 122 23.96 11.28 -17.49
N ARG A 123 24.87 10.31 -17.61
CA ARG A 123 24.75 9.14 -18.49
C ARG A 123 25.00 7.91 -17.64
N GLY A 124 23.98 7.08 -17.52
CA GLY A 124 24.00 5.90 -16.65
C GLY A 124 23.86 4.63 -17.45
N PRO A 125 23.86 3.46 -16.80
CA PRO A 125 23.78 2.18 -17.49
C PRO A 125 22.47 1.96 -18.25
N ARG A 126 21.38 2.66 -17.87
CA ARG A 126 20.02 2.48 -18.41
C ARG A 126 19.43 3.72 -19.06
N SER A 127 19.81 4.89 -18.57
CA SER A 127 19.18 6.14 -18.96
C SER A 127 20.21 7.27 -19.15
N ILE A 128 19.71 8.38 -19.68
CA ILE A 128 20.45 9.62 -19.86
C ILE A 128 19.57 10.80 -19.46
N GLN A 129 20.18 11.82 -18.87
CA GLN A 129 19.52 13.10 -18.65
C GLN A 129 19.65 13.98 -19.88
N ARG A 130 18.51 14.40 -20.42
CA ARG A 130 18.40 15.31 -21.56
C ARG A 130 17.82 16.64 -21.08
N LEU A 131 18.46 17.73 -21.45
CA LEU A 131 18.08 19.10 -21.10
C LEU A 131 17.90 19.92 -22.38
N ASP A 132 16.71 20.50 -22.55
CA ASP A 132 16.43 21.47 -23.61
C ASP A 132 15.58 22.64 -23.06
N LYS A 133 14.97 23.41 -23.97
CA LYS A 133 14.10 24.56 -23.63
C LYS A 133 12.84 24.16 -22.85
N ASP A 134 12.36 22.93 -22.98
CA ASP A 134 11.14 22.43 -22.35
C ASP A 134 11.46 21.84 -20.96
N GLY A 135 12.74 21.55 -20.70
CA GLY A 135 13.31 21.32 -19.39
C GLY A 135 14.19 20.07 -19.33
N LEU A 136 14.48 19.65 -18.10
CA LEU A 136 15.22 18.41 -17.84
C LEU A 136 14.27 17.20 -17.84
N GLU A 137 14.60 16.21 -18.65
CA GLU A 137 13.98 14.89 -18.67
C GLU A 137 15.04 13.78 -18.49
N THR A 138 14.62 12.61 -18.03
CA THR A 138 15.46 11.41 -18.01
C THR A 138 14.83 10.39 -18.94
N LEU A 139 15.59 9.95 -19.95
CA LEU A 139 15.12 9.04 -20.99
C LEU A 139 15.92 7.75 -20.97
N GLU A 140 15.27 6.63 -21.27
CA GLU A 140 15.94 5.35 -21.51
C GLU A 140 16.75 5.41 -22.83
N TRP A 141 17.85 4.65 -22.90
CA TRP A 141 18.70 4.59 -24.10
C TRP A 141 17.93 4.26 -25.39
N SER A 142 16.88 3.44 -25.30
CA SER A 142 16.02 3.10 -26.45
C SER A 142 15.18 4.25 -27.00
N GLU A 143 14.89 5.26 -26.17
CA GLU A 143 14.18 6.44 -26.63
C GLU A 143 15.12 7.39 -27.35
N ILE A 144 16.33 7.54 -26.82
CA ILE A 144 17.40 8.35 -27.39
C ILE A 144 17.88 7.76 -28.70
N SER A 145 17.95 6.43 -28.84
CA SER A 145 18.36 5.79 -30.09
C SER A 145 17.47 6.12 -31.29
N ARG A 146 16.24 6.59 -31.06
CA ARG A 146 15.31 7.04 -32.11
C ARG A 146 15.44 8.53 -32.43
N ARG A 147 16.11 9.29 -31.57
CA ARG A 147 16.25 10.74 -31.65
C ARG A 147 17.68 11.18 -31.95
N TYR A 148 18.70 10.43 -31.56
CA TYR A 148 20.08 10.85 -31.67
C TYR A 148 20.61 10.76 -33.10
N ALA A 149 21.22 11.85 -33.58
CA ALA A 149 21.69 11.97 -34.97
C ALA A 149 23.15 11.55 -35.19
N GLY A 150 23.84 11.02 -34.16
CA GLY A 150 25.21 10.48 -34.29
C GLY A 150 26.35 11.49 -34.16
N ARG A 151 26.04 12.75 -33.83
CA ARG A 151 27.03 13.83 -33.69
C ARG A 151 26.86 14.62 -32.40
N VAL A 152 27.99 14.98 -31.79
CA VAL A 152 28.04 15.75 -30.54
C VAL A 152 29.09 16.86 -30.55
N LEU A 153 28.84 17.89 -29.75
CA LEU A 153 29.84 18.88 -29.32
C LEU A 153 30.16 18.67 -27.84
N SER A 154 31.42 18.37 -27.56
CA SER A 154 31.95 18.20 -26.20
C SER A 154 32.91 19.33 -25.86
N ILE A 155 33.04 19.69 -24.58
CA ILE A 155 34.02 20.68 -24.15
C ILE A 155 35.43 20.10 -24.31
N ARG A 156 36.36 20.91 -24.83
CA ARG A 156 37.77 20.53 -24.94
C ARG A 156 38.36 20.29 -23.55
N GLU A 157 38.86 19.08 -23.35
CA GLU A 157 39.60 18.71 -22.15
C GLU A 157 40.94 19.45 -22.11
N LYS A 158 41.14 20.26 -21.07
CA LYS A 158 42.38 21.05 -20.85
C LYS A 158 43.18 20.56 -19.67
N GLU A 159 42.52 19.91 -18.71
CA GLU A 159 43.10 19.45 -17.46
C GLU A 159 42.91 17.93 -17.32
N PRO A 160 43.89 17.19 -16.78
CA PRO A 160 43.68 15.80 -16.43
C PRO A 160 42.47 15.68 -15.48
N ARG A 161 41.59 14.71 -15.73
CA ARG A 161 40.41 14.46 -14.88
C ARG A 161 40.81 13.81 -13.56
N ALA A 162 41.44 14.59 -12.68
CA ALA A 162 41.95 14.11 -11.39
C ALA A 162 40.85 13.64 -10.46
N ALA A 163 39.67 14.28 -10.50
CA ALA A 163 38.44 13.80 -9.87
C ALA A 163 37.44 13.45 -10.99
N ALA A 164 36.78 12.30 -10.89
CA ALA A 164 35.85 11.83 -11.92
C ALA A 164 34.53 11.36 -11.28
N LEU A 165 33.49 12.18 -11.38
CA LEU A 165 32.16 11.83 -10.89
C LEU A 165 31.60 10.62 -11.66
N ARG A 166 31.14 9.61 -10.91
CA ARG A 166 30.25 8.55 -11.39
C ARG A 166 28.98 8.51 -10.54
N VAL A 167 27.83 8.48 -11.22
CA VAL A 167 26.53 8.26 -10.62
C VAL A 167 25.77 7.30 -11.51
N ASP A 168 25.61 6.05 -11.08
CA ASP A 168 24.99 5.00 -11.90
C ASP A 168 23.46 5.12 -11.92
N GLU A 169 22.88 5.60 -10.81
CA GLU A 169 21.46 5.91 -10.66
C GLU A 169 21.30 7.39 -10.30
N PHE A 170 20.77 8.18 -11.22
CA PHE A 170 20.48 9.61 -11.02
C PHE A 170 19.00 9.95 -11.21
N HIS A 171 18.18 8.94 -11.48
CA HIS A 171 16.74 9.03 -11.50
C HIS A 171 16.16 7.78 -10.83
N ALA A 172 15.52 7.98 -9.68
CA ALA A 172 14.89 6.91 -8.93
C ALA A 172 13.39 7.16 -8.82
N VAL A 173 12.61 6.09 -8.84
CA VAL A 173 11.17 6.13 -8.61
C VAL A 173 10.91 5.37 -7.31
N VAL A 174 10.22 6.00 -6.36
CA VAL A 174 9.93 5.41 -5.05
C VAL A 174 8.45 5.58 -4.72
N SER A 175 7.88 4.66 -3.94
CA SER A 175 6.46 4.70 -3.57
C SER A 175 6.30 5.00 -2.08
N ALA A 176 5.38 5.90 -1.75
CA ALA A 176 4.88 6.10 -0.39
C ALA A 176 3.68 5.17 -0.13
N SER A 177 3.35 4.86 1.12
CA SER A 177 2.13 4.12 1.47
C SER A 177 0.90 5.04 1.50
N GLY A 178 1.11 6.34 1.73
CA GLY A 178 0.08 7.37 1.64
C GLY A 178 0.60 8.78 1.92
N PRO A 179 -0.28 9.80 1.87
CA PRO A 179 0.06 11.15 2.29
C PRO A 179 0.52 11.18 3.76
N GLY A 180 1.61 11.90 4.06
CA GLY A 180 2.20 12.03 5.39
C GLY A 180 3.46 11.18 5.60
N ASP A 181 3.61 10.09 4.84
CA ASP A 181 4.76 9.20 4.90
C ASP A 181 6.08 9.89 4.55
N VAL A 182 7.17 9.42 5.15
CA VAL A 182 8.53 9.83 4.80
C VAL A 182 9.16 8.72 3.98
N VAL A 183 9.49 9.03 2.74
CA VAL A 183 10.20 8.12 1.83
C VAL A 183 11.68 8.48 1.84
N GLU A 184 12.51 7.47 2.08
CA GLU A 184 13.98 7.57 2.06
C GLU A 184 14.50 6.88 0.79
N HIS A 185 15.41 7.54 0.07
CA HIS A 185 16.15 6.94 -1.03
C HIS A 185 17.62 7.33 -0.95
N VAL A 186 18.51 6.42 -1.36
CA VAL A 186 19.97 6.61 -1.28
C VAL A 186 20.56 6.62 -2.67
N PHE A 187 21.07 7.79 -3.09
CA PHE A 187 21.88 7.90 -4.29
C PHE A 187 23.33 7.54 -3.99
N HIS A 188 23.89 6.70 -4.85
CA HIS A 188 25.27 6.24 -4.81
C HIS A 188 26.15 7.14 -5.68
N VAL A 189 27.13 7.81 -5.08
CA VAL A 189 28.03 8.74 -5.77
C VAL A 189 29.46 8.28 -5.61
N ALA A 190 30.13 7.99 -6.72
CA ALA A 190 31.50 7.50 -6.75
C ALA A 190 32.46 8.48 -7.42
N ASN A 191 33.74 8.30 -7.11
CA ASN A 191 34.85 9.03 -7.71
C ASN A 191 35.80 8.04 -8.40
N ASP A 192 35.71 7.94 -9.73
CA ASP A 192 36.59 7.11 -10.55
C ASP A 192 37.92 7.80 -10.89
N GLY A 193 38.15 9.00 -10.34
CA GLY A 193 39.38 9.76 -10.52
C GLY A 193 40.51 9.28 -9.61
N GLU A 194 41.69 9.86 -9.83
CA GLU A 194 42.93 9.53 -9.11
C GLU A 194 43.16 10.41 -7.86
N SER A 195 42.31 11.41 -7.63
CA SER A 195 42.39 12.37 -6.52
C SER A 195 41.04 12.51 -5.80
N PRO A 196 41.02 12.89 -4.50
CA PRO A 196 39.77 13.10 -3.77
C PRO A 196 38.86 14.14 -4.43
N MET A 197 37.57 13.81 -4.57
CA MET A 197 36.55 14.68 -5.15
C MET A 197 35.73 15.36 -4.04
N SER A 198 35.66 16.68 -4.05
CA SER A 198 34.74 17.40 -3.14
C SER A 198 33.29 17.21 -3.57
N LEU A 199 32.37 17.05 -2.61
CA LEU A 199 30.94 16.92 -2.85
C LEU A 199 30.14 17.81 -1.90
N ARG A 200 29.14 18.54 -2.43
CA ARG A 200 28.24 19.36 -1.62
C ARG A 200 26.85 19.44 -2.24
N VAL A 201 25.81 19.22 -1.45
CA VAL A 201 24.43 19.53 -1.88
C VAL A 201 24.24 21.04 -1.90
N THR A 202 23.85 21.60 -3.05
CA THR A 202 23.64 23.04 -3.22
C THR A 202 22.17 23.44 -3.23
N GLN A 203 21.27 22.54 -3.68
CA GLN A 203 19.85 22.85 -3.79
C GLN A 203 18.97 21.60 -3.67
N VAL A 204 17.79 21.78 -3.08
CA VAL A 204 16.67 20.84 -3.08
C VAL A 204 15.42 21.55 -3.61
N SER A 205 14.63 20.91 -4.47
CA SER A 205 13.52 21.55 -5.19
C SER A 205 12.25 21.82 -4.36
N CYS A 206 12.16 21.32 -3.12
CA CYS A 206 11.04 21.55 -2.20
C CYS A 206 11.56 21.73 -0.77
N GLU A 207 10.97 22.66 -0.01
CA GLU A 207 11.20 22.79 1.45
C GLU A 207 10.83 21.50 2.23
N CYS A 208 10.01 20.64 1.64
CA CYS A 208 9.57 19.35 2.18
C CYS A 208 10.55 18.20 1.98
N SER A 209 11.63 18.45 1.23
CA SER A 209 12.67 17.47 0.93
C SER A 209 13.92 17.86 1.71
N THR A 210 14.51 16.90 2.41
CA THR A 210 15.79 17.11 3.08
C THR A 210 16.78 16.09 2.56
N ALA A 211 17.86 16.57 1.95
CA ALA A 211 18.99 15.74 1.60
C ALA A 211 19.96 15.71 2.79
N PHE A 212 20.31 14.52 3.26
CA PHE A 212 21.23 14.29 4.35
C PHE A 212 22.45 13.50 3.86
N GLY A 213 23.62 13.92 4.32
CA GLY A 213 24.82 13.09 4.31
C GLY A 213 25.56 13.00 2.96
N GLY A 214 26.64 12.23 3.01
CA GLY A 214 27.67 12.13 2.00
C GLY A 214 29.00 12.68 2.52
N ASP A 215 30.08 11.93 2.39
CA ASP A 215 31.41 12.42 2.72
C ASP A 215 31.71 13.63 1.82
N PRO A 216 32.04 14.79 2.40
CA PRO A 216 32.28 16.01 1.63
C PRO A 216 33.54 15.92 0.77
N ALA A 217 34.35 14.88 0.96
CA ALA A 217 35.51 14.51 0.17
C ALA A 217 35.49 13.00 -0.09
N VAL A 218 35.10 12.60 -1.31
CA VAL A 218 35.07 11.21 -1.76
C VAL A 218 36.48 10.81 -2.21
N PRO A 219 37.14 9.80 -1.60
CA PRO A 219 38.48 9.41 -1.99
C PRO A 219 38.53 8.86 -3.42
N ALA A 220 39.72 8.81 -4.02
CA ALA A 220 39.93 8.20 -5.33
C ALA A 220 39.52 6.71 -5.32
N GLY A 221 38.73 6.29 -6.30
CA GLY A 221 38.10 4.96 -6.35
C GLY A 221 37.04 4.70 -5.28
N GLY A 222 36.71 5.71 -4.47
CA GLY A 222 35.76 5.62 -3.37
C GLY A 222 34.33 5.93 -3.78
N GLU A 223 33.41 5.61 -2.89
CA GLU A 223 31.98 5.84 -3.04
C GLU A 223 31.42 6.45 -1.74
N THR A 224 30.44 7.34 -1.88
CA THR A 224 29.66 7.90 -0.79
C THR A 224 28.16 7.76 -1.04
N ARG A 225 27.38 7.72 0.05
CA ARG A 225 25.91 7.63 0.02
C ARG A 225 25.29 9.00 0.30
N LEU A 226 24.44 9.46 -0.61
CA LEU A 226 23.63 10.67 -0.44
C LEU A 226 22.18 10.25 -0.16
N THR A 227 21.70 10.51 1.05
CA THR A 227 20.34 10.10 1.46
C THR A 227 19.37 11.25 1.24
N VAL A 228 18.24 10.97 0.59
CA VAL A 228 17.19 11.95 0.30
C VAL A 228 15.91 11.51 0.97
N ASN A 229 15.41 12.35 1.88
CA ASN A 229 14.18 12.13 2.62
C ASN A 229 13.10 13.07 2.11
N ILE A 230 11.95 12.51 1.73
CA ILE A 230 10.81 13.27 1.22
C ILE A 230 9.57 12.90 2.02
N ARG A 231 8.94 13.93 2.60
CA ARG A 231 7.60 13.76 3.16
C ARG A 231 6.56 13.87 2.03
N ALA A 232 5.87 12.77 1.74
CA ALA A 232 4.74 12.73 0.83
C ALA A 232 3.63 13.66 1.35
N LYS A 233 3.22 14.66 0.55
CA LYS A 233 2.18 15.63 0.96
C LYS A 233 0.80 15.34 0.38
N GLN A 234 0.75 14.90 -0.88
CA GLN A 234 -0.49 14.67 -1.61
C GLN A 234 -0.37 13.40 -2.45
N ALA A 235 -1.50 12.77 -2.72
CA ALA A 235 -1.59 11.68 -3.67
C ALA A 235 -1.19 12.13 -5.09
N GLY A 236 -0.66 11.20 -5.88
CA GLY A 236 -0.18 11.44 -7.23
C GLY A 236 1.34 11.32 -7.35
N GLN A 237 1.88 11.83 -8.45
CA GLN A 237 3.32 11.78 -8.74
C GLN A 237 3.95 13.15 -8.46
N ALA A 238 5.01 13.17 -7.66
CA ALA A 238 5.80 14.36 -7.40
C ALA A 238 7.26 14.12 -7.77
N ARG A 239 7.87 15.04 -8.52
CA ARG A 239 9.29 14.99 -8.87
C ARG A 239 10.08 15.96 -8.01
N HIS A 240 11.11 15.43 -7.36
CA HIS A 240 12.02 16.19 -6.51
C HIS A 240 13.43 16.13 -7.10
N ARG A 241 14.13 17.27 -7.12
CA ARG A 241 15.48 17.38 -7.66
C ARG A 241 16.45 17.80 -6.57
N VAL A 242 17.60 17.14 -6.55
CA VAL A 242 18.75 17.46 -5.69
C VAL A 242 19.91 17.83 -6.59
N VAL A 243 20.44 19.05 -6.42
CA VAL A 243 21.63 19.50 -7.16
C VAL A 243 22.84 19.32 -6.26
N ILE A 244 23.84 18.60 -6.75
CA ILE A 244 25.14 18.43 -6.09
C ILE A 244 26.21 19.19 -6.86
N ALA A 245 27.05 19.94 -6.16
CA ALA A 245 28.28 20.50 -6.67
C ALA A 245 29.44 19.54 -6.42
N THR A 246 30.30 19.37 -7.42
CA THR A 246 31.43 18.45 -7.33
C THR A 246 32.76 19.12 -7.68
N GLY A 247 33.86 18.49 -7.25
CA GLY A 247 35.21 18.89 -7.63
C GLY A 247 35.67 18.38 -9.00
N ASP A 248 34.81 17.68 -9.75
CA ASP A 248 35.11 17.24 -11.12
C ASP A 248 35.14 18.46 -12.07
N PRO A 249 36.26 18.72 -12.78
CA PRO A 249 36.38 19.88 -13.68
C PRO A 249 35.43 19.80 -14.89
N TYR A 250 34.94 18.61 -15.24
CA TYR A 250 33.99 18.39 -16.33
C TYR A 250 32.55 18.23 -15.81
N TRP A 251 32.37 17.93 -14.52
CA TRP A 251 31.06 17.80 -13.85
C TRP A 251 30.92 18.66 -12.59
N PRO A 252 31.05 20.00 -12.70
CA PRO A 252 31.01 20.88 -11.54
C PRO A 252 29.65 20.85 -10.82
N SER A 253 28.59 20.42 -11.51
CA SER A 253 27.28 20.15 -10.94
C SER A 253 26.62 18.91 -11.56
N ALA A 254 25.86 18.18 -10.74
CA ALA A 254 25.04 17.05 -11.16
C ALA A 254 23.64 17.15 -10.55
N ILE A 255 22.63 16.69 -11.28
CA ILE A 255 21.22 16.75 -10.88
C ILE A 255 20.74 15.32 -10.63
N LEU A 256 20.22 15.05 -9.44
CA LEU A 256 19.62 13.78 -9.07
C LEU A 256 18.10 13.98 -8.97
N THR A 257 17.33 13.09 -9.58
CA THR A 257 15.87 13.18 -9.63
C THR A 257 15.25 12.02 -8.85
N LEU A 258 14.33 12.33 -7.94
CA LEU A 258 13.54 11.37 -7.19
C LEU A 258 12.05 11.59 -7.50
N GLU A 259 11.43 10.64 -8.18
CA GLU A 259 9.98 10.62 -8.45
C GLU A 259 9.29 9.84 -7.33
N VAL A 260 8.50 10.53 -6.51
CA VAL A 260 7.71 9.92 -5.44
C VAL A 260 6.30 9.68 -5.94
N ARG A 261 5.85 8.43 -5.89
CA ARG A 261 4.48 8.02 -6.21
C ARG A 261 3.73 7.80 -4.90
N VAL A 262 2.68 8.58 -4.70
CA VAL A 262 1.82 8.46 -3.52
C VAL A 262 0.49 7.89 -3.99
N PRO A 263 0.05 6.71 -3.49
CA PRO A 263 -1.21 6.11 -3.89
C PRO A 263 -2.35 7.08 -3.55
N LEU A 264 -3.36 7.09 -4.42
CA LEU A 264 -4.61 7.81 -4.19
C LEU A 264 -5.30 7.21 -2.97
N SER A 265 -5.21 7.89 -1.83
CA SER A 265 -5.90 7.48 -0.61
C SER A 265 -7.35 7.98 -0.60
N VAL A 266 -8.20 7.26 0.13
CA VAL A 266 -9.52 7.77 0.51
C VAL A 266 -9.33 8.76 1.66
N GLY A 267 -9.93 9.94 1.56
CA GLY A 267 -9.86 10.96 2.62
C GLY A 267 -11.04 11.90 2.59
N VAL A 268 -11.39 12.49 3.74
CA VAL A 268 -12.50 13.44 3.87
C VAL A 268 -11.98 14.79 4.37
N TYR A 269 -12.43 15.88 3.74
CA TYR A 269 -12.04 17.24 4.10
C TYR A 269 -13.25 18.15 4.34
N PRO A 270 -13.32 18.89 5.45
CA PRO A 270 -12.39 18.80 6.59
C PRO A 270 -12.51 17.45 7.30
N GLU A 271 -11.46 17.05 8.03
CA GLU A 271 -11.42 15.78 8.78
C GLU A 271 -12.34 15.78 10.01
N HIS A 272 -12.84 16.96 10.41
CA HIS A 272 -13.77 17.14 11.52
C HIS A 272 -14.73 18.28 11.21
N LEU A 273 -16.03 18.09 11.48
CA LEU A 273 -17.05 19.13 11.29
C LEU A 273 -17.53 19.75 12.60
N PHE A 274 -17.74 21.06 12.60
CA PHE A 274 -18.27 21.81 13.75
C PHE A 274 -19.55 22.55 13.36
N ILE A 275 -20.70 22.16 13.92
CA ILE A 275 -22.01 22.79 13.66
C ILE A 275 -22.43 23.61 14.88
N SER A 276 -22.66 24.92 14.70
CA SER A 276 -23.13 25.81 15.78
C SER A 276 -24.62 26.12 15.63
N ARG A 277 -25.43 25.87 16.68
CA ARG A 277 -26.87 26.13 16.73
C ARG A 277 -27.13 27.43 17.53
N GLY A 278 -27.39 28.54 16.84
CA GLY A 278 -27.50 29.87 17.46
C GLY A 278 -28.38 30.92 16.75
N GLY A 279 -29.22 30.58 15.77
CA GLY A 279 -30.10 31.52 15.05
C GLY A 279 -31.10 30.85 14.08
N GLU A 280 -31.93 31.63 13.37
CA GLU A 280 -33.06 31.16 12.51
C GLU A 280 -32.69 30.28 11.29
N ALA A 281 -31.40 30.09 10.97
CA ALA A 281 -30.98 29.20 9.89
C ALA A 281 -30.19 28.00 10.44
N LEU A 282 -30.58 26.78 10.08
CA LEU A 282 -29.85 25.53 10.33
C LEU A 282 -28.55 25.54 9.51
N PRO A 283 -27.34 25.67 10.09
CA PRO A 283 -26.13 25.65 9.30
C PRO A 283 -25.78 24.20 9.00
N ALA A 284 -26.09 23.76 7.78
CA ALA A 284 -25.52 22.54 7.25
C ALA A 284 -24.07 22.80 6.85
N ASN A 285 -23.14 21.99 7.34
CA ASN A 285 -21.74 22.06 6.91
C ASN A 285 -21.48 21.03 5.83
N ARG A 286 -20.48 21.33 4.98
CA ARG A 286 -20.08 20.44 3.90
C ARG A 286 -18.71 19.83 4.18
N ALA A 287 -18.63 18.54 3.91
CA ALA A 287 -17.38 17.83 3.75
C ALA A 287 -17.24 17.35 2.30
N THR A 288 -16.01 17.13 1.85
CA THR A 288 -15.68 16.56 0.57
C THR A 288 -14.92 15.27 0.80
N LEU A 289 -15.51 14.14 0.40
CA LEU A 289 -14.80 12.87 0.32
C LEU A 289 -14.06 12.81 -1.02
N SER A 290 -12.77 12.47 -0.97
CA SER A 290 -11.90 12.23 -2.12
C SER A 290 -11.42 10.80 -2.12
N ALA A 291 -11.47 10.14 -3.28
CA ALA A 291 -10.99 8.78 -3.47
C ALA A 291 -10.47 8.57 -4.91
N PRO A 292 -9.74 7.47 -5.20
CA PRO A 292 -9.39 7.07 -6.57
C PRO A 292 -10.58 7.10 -7.52
N LEU A 293 -10.34 7.37 -8.81
CA LEU A 293 -11.42 7.47 -9.81
C LEU A 293 -12.34 6.24 -9.91
N ALA A 294 -11.78 5.05 -9.62
CA ALA A 294 -12.50 3.76 -9.62
C ALA A 294 -13.38 3.54 -8.37
N ALA A 295 -13.20 4.35 -7.33
CA ALA A 295 -13.93 4.20 -6.08
C ALA A 295 -15.41 4.57 -6.23
N ARG A 296 -16.26 3.93 -5.43
CA ARG A 296 -17.70 4.19 -5.35
C ARG A 296 -18.09 4.40 -3.89
N LEU A 297 -18.79 5.48 -3.58
CA LEU A 297 -19.43 5.66 -2.28
C LEU A 297 -20.68 4.75 -2.23
N THR A 298 -20.64 3.70 -1.43
CA THR A 298 -21.69 2.66 -1.36
C THR A 298 -22.59 2.80 -0.15
N GLY A 299 -22.18 3.58 0.86
CA GLY A 299 -22.98 3.78 2.06
C GLY A 299 -22.65 5.05 2.82
N LEU A 300 -23.63 5.55 3.56
CA LEU A 300 -23.56 6.76 4.38
C LEU A 300 -24.50 6.59 5.58
N ALA A 301 -23.99 6.73 6.80
CA ALA A 301 -24.80 6.68 8.02
C ALA A 301 -24.30 7.69 9.06
N ALA A 302 -25.21 8.30 9.82
CA ALA A 302 -24.87 9.14 10.96
C ALA A 302 -25.09 8.38 12.27
N THR A 303 -24.20 8.50 13.25
CA THR A 303 -24.27 7.73 14.51
C THR A 303 -25.20 8.33 15.56
N ALA A 304 -25.92 9.39 15.22
CA ALA A 304 -26.91 10.02 16.09
C ALA A 304 -28.25 10.21 15.37
N PRO A 305 -29.40 10.01 16.06
CA PRO A 305 -30.72 10.20 15.46
C PRO A 305 -30.96 11.65 15.04
N TRP A 306 -30.38 12.62 15.78
CA TRP A 306 -30.46 14.05 15.50
C TRP A 306 -29.46 14.54 14.45
N LEU A 307 -28.63 13.67 13.87
CA LEU A 307 -27.67 14.04 12.83
C LEU A 307 -28.11 13.44 11.48
N GLU A 308 -28.14 14.27 10.45
CA GLU A 308 -28.43 13.89 9.08
C GLU A 308 -27.21 14.15 8.20
N ALA A 309 -26.92 13.21 7.29
CA ALA A 309 -25.88 13.37 6.29
C ALA A 309 -26.44 12.93 4.94
N ARG A 310 -26.12 13.67 3.88
CA ARG A 310 -26.54 13.34 2.52
C ARG A 310 -25.47 13.72 1.51
N VAL A 311 -25.37 12.94 0.43
CA VAL A 311 -24.55 13.30 -0.73
C VAL A 311 -25.30 14.35 -1.54
N THR A 312 -24.67 15.51 -1.76
CA THR A 312 -25.24 16.65 -2.50
C THR A 312 -24.61 16.86 -3.87
N GLY A 313 -23.48 16.20 -4.15
CA GLY A 313 -22.85 16.26 -5.47
C GLY A 313 -21.74 15.24 -5.62
N GLU A 314 -21.50 14.85 -6.87
CA GLU A 314 -20.39 13.99 -7.28
C GLU A 314 -19.71 14.63 -8.49
N ARG A 315 -18.37 14.66 -8.50
CA ARG A 315 -17.58 15.07 -9.66
C ARG A 315 -16.34 14.19 -9.83
N SER A 316 -15.92 14.03 -11.08
CA SER A 316 -14.70 13.31 -11.43
C SER A 316 -13.61 14.30 -11.88
N GLU A 317 -12.39 14.03 -11.47
CA GLU A 317 -11.15 14.69 -11.89
C GLU A 317 -10.19 13.62 -12.45
N PRO A 318 -9.11 13.98 -13.18
CA PRO A 318 -8.32 13.03 -13.98
C PRO A 318 -7.84 11.76 -13.24
N GLU A 319 -7.67 11.82 -11.92
CA GLU A 319 -7.20 10.70 -11.09
C GLU A 319 -8.09 10.40 -9.88
N ARG A 320 -9.12 11.22 -9.62
CA ARG A 320 -9.91 11.14 -8.38
C ARG A 320 -11.38 11.40 -8.59
N ARG A 321 -12.18 10.86 -7.69
CA ARG A 321 -13.61 11.12 -7.58
C ARG A 321 -13.88 11.84 -6.27
N LEU A 322 -14.75 12.84 -6.34
CA LEU A 322 -15.08 13.72 -5.22
C LEU A 322 -16.58 13.68 -4.95
N TRP A 323 -16.97 13.46 -3.70
CA TRP A 323 -18.36 13.56 -3.23
C TRP A 323 -18.50 14.72 -2.24
N SER A 324 -19.46 15.60 -2.50
CA SER A 324 -19.87 16.64 -1.55
C SER A 324 -20.91 16.08 -0.60
N ILE A 325 -20.59 16.04 0.69
CA ILE A 325 -21.46 15.52 1.76
C ILE A 325 -21.94 16.71 2.57
N GLU A 326 -23.24 16.88 2.67
CA GLU A 326 -23.85 17.89 3.53
C GLU A 326 -24.32 17.22 4.82
N VAL A 327 -23.92 17.80 5.95
CA VAL A 327 -24.23 17.30 7.28
C VAL A 327 -25.00 18.37 8.05
N ALA A 328 -26.17 18.00 8.56
CA ALA A 328 -27.07 18.88 9.28
C ALA A 328 -27.45 18.28 10.64
N ALA A 329 -27.53 19.13 11.65
CA ALA A 329 -28.04 18.75 12.96
C ALA A 329 -29.51 19.18 13.08
N ALA A 330 -30.38 18.24 13.43
CA ALA A 330 -31.79 18.50 13.69
C ALA A 330 -31.98 19.35 14.96
N PRO A 331 -33.11 20.05 15.11
CA PRO A 331 -33.44 20.80 16.33
C PRO A 331 -33.44 19.94 17.60
N SER A 332 -33.67 18.63 17.47
CA SER A 332 -33.64 17.65 18.55
C SER A 332 -32.24 17.34 19.11
N ALA A 333 -31.17 17.91 18.53
CA ALA A 333 -29.82 17.73 19.08
C ALA A 333 -29.74 18.21 20.54
N PRO A 334 -28.99 17.52 21.43
CA PRO A 334 -28.87 17.91 22.83
C PRO A 334 -28.33 19.34 22.98
N GLY A 335 -28.64 19.99 24.10
CA GLY A 335 -28.03 21.27 24.45
C GLY A 335 -26.54 21.11 24.78
N GLY A 336 -25.76 22.20 24.68
CA GLY A 336 -24.33 22.17 24.95
C GLY A 336 -23.52 21.55 23.80
N GLU A 337 -22.40 20.90 24.12
CA GLU A 337 -21.54 20.24 23.14
C GLU A 337 -21.92 18.77 23.00
N SER A 338 -22.26 18.35 21.78
CA SER A 338 -22.63 16.98 21.43
C SER A 338 -21.71 16.45 20.33
N HIS A 339 -21.29 15.19 20.45
CA HIS A 339 -20.42 14.55 19.48
C HIS A 339 -21.14 13.39 18.79
N ALA A 340 -20.95 13.26 17.49
CA ALA A 340 -21.43 12.16 16.67
C ALA A 340 -20.47 11.96 15.49
N GLU A 341 -20.70 10.94 14.68
CA GLU A 341 -19.90 10.64 13.50
C GLU A 341 -20.80 10.43 12.29
N VAL A 342 -20.26 10.71 11.11
CA VAL A 342 -20.80 10.28 9.83
C VAL A 342 -19.85 9.21 9.28
N ILE A 343 -20.37 8.00 9.11
CA ILE A 343 -19.67 6.84 8.56
C ILE A 343 -19.94 6.80 7.05
N LEU A 344 -18.86 6.75 6.26
CA LEU A 344 -18.90 6.65 4.80
C LEU A 344 -18.26 5.32 4.39
N GLU A 345 -18.98 4.51 3.62
CA GLU A 345 -18.47 3.25 3.07
C GLU A 345 -18.05 3.44 1.61
N VAL A 346 -16.77 3.26 1.33
CA VAL A 346 -16.18 3.46 0.00
C VAL A 346 -15.70 2.11 -0.55
N ALA A 347 -16.28 1.69 -1.66
CA ALA A 347 -15.89 0.48 -2.38
C ALA A 347 -14.83 0.78 -3.46
N MET A 348 -13.76 0.01 -3.44
CA MET A 348 -12.66 -0.07 -4.41
C MET A 348 -12.24 -1.55 -4.50
N PRO A 349 -11.04 -1.98 -4.97
CA PRO A 349 -10.67 -3.41 -4.91
C PRO A 349 -10.79 -4.04 -3.50
N GLY A 350 -10.88 -3.22 -2.44
CA GLY A 350 -11.41 -3.56 -1.11
C GLY A 350 -12.49 -2.56 -0.66
N ARG A 351 -12.94 -2.67 0.59
CA ARG A 351 -13.78 -1.63 1.21
C ARG A 351 -12.91 -0.72 2.07
N VAL A 352 -13.37 0.51 2.28
CA VAL A 352 -12.76 1.48 3.19
C VAL A 352 -13.88 2.22 3.92
N LEU A 353 -13.86 2.17 5.25
CA LEU A 353 -14.71 2.98 6.11
C LEU A 353 -14.02 4.30 6.47
N VAL A 354 -14.62 5.42 6.09
CA VAL A 354 -14.18 6.75 6.52
C VAL A 354 -15.11 7.25 7.61
N ARG A 355 -14.52 7.65 8.75
CA ARG A 355 -15.24 8.24 9.89
C ARG A 355 -15.03 9.75 9.83
N LEU A 356 -16.12 10.51 9.73
CA LEU A 356 -16.12 11.96 9.81
C LEU A 356 -16.74 12.37 11.15
N PRO A 357 -15.95 12.72 12.17
CA PRO A 357 -16.50 13.15 13.43
C PRO A 357 -17.10 14.56 13.31
N VAL A 358 -18.20 14.76 14.02
CA VAL A 358 -19.05 15.94 13.97
C VAL A 358 -19.33 16.39 15.40
N THR A 359 -18.96 17.63 15.70
CA THR A 359 -19.29 18.29 16.95
C THR A 359 -20.39 19.32 16.72
N VAL A 360 -21.48 19.21 17.46
CA VAL A 360 -22.60 20.16 17.45
C VAL A 360 -22.60 20.95 18.75
N ARG A 361 -22.61 22.28 18.67
CA ARG A 361 -22.72 23.18 19.82
C ARG A 361 -24.06 23.89 19.82
N GLY A 362 -24.90 23.63 20.81
CA GLY A 362 -26.16 24.33 21.04
C GLY A 362 -26.16 25.18 22.32
N PRO A 363 -27.23 25.97 22.55
CA PRO A 363 -27.40 26.70 23.80
C PRO A 363 -27.35 25.73 24.99
N ALA A 364 -26.65 26.14 26.05
CA ALA A 364 -26.41 25.29 27.21
C ALA A 364 -27.75 24.89 27.87
N PRO A 365 -27.96 23.60 28.18
CA PRO A 365 -29.06 23.20 29.03
C PRO A 365 -28.76 23.71 30.44
N GLY A 366 -29.75 24.32 31.09
CA GLY A 366 -29.62 24.69 32.50
C GLY A 366 -29.54 23.43 33.36
N GLY A 367 -28.34 23.15 33.89
CA GLY A 367 -28.10 22.24 35.01
C GLY A 367 -28.38 20.75 34.77
N GLU A 368 -27.33 19.96 34.55
CA GLU A 368 -26.76 19.00 35.50
C GLU A 368 -25.56 18.32 34.83
N ALA A 369 -24.42 18.28 35.52
CA ALA A 369 -23.20 17.68 35.01
C ALA A 369 -23.35 16.15 35.00
N MET A 370 -23.32 15.54 33.82
CA MET A 370 -23.08 14.11 33.70
C MET A 370 -21.65 13.82 34.17
N GLY A 371 -21.55 13.02 35.24
CA GLY A 371 -20.28 12.66 35.85
C GLY A 371 -19.34 11.95 34.87
N GLU A 372 -18.09 12.38 34.87
CA GLU A 372 -16.98 11.63 34.26
C GLU A 372 -16.92 10.24 34.87
N ALA A 373 -16.93 9.21 34.02
CA ALA A 373 -16.68 7.85 34.44
C ALA A 373 -15.22 7.73 34.92
N GLY A 374 -15.04 7.72 36.24
CA GLY A 374 -13.77 7.40 36.88
C GLY A 374 -13.28 5.99 36.52
N PRO A 375 -12.01 5.68 36.81
CA PRO A 375 -11.37 4.44 36.36
C PRO A 375 -12.02 3.23 37.02
N VAL A 376 -12.61 2.35 36.22
CA VAL A 376 -13.23 1.12 36.71
C VAL A 376 -12.13 0.07 36.92
N GLY A 377 -11.55 0.08 38.12
CA GLY A 377 -10.68 -0.96 38.65
C GLY A 377 -11.44 -2.17 39.22
N THR A 378 -12.59 -2.53 38.67
CA THR A 378 -13.35 -3.72 39.08
C THR A 378 -13.45 -4.73 37.94
N ARG A 379 -13.40 -6.01 38.30
CA ARG A 379 -13.58 -7.14 37.37
C ARG A 379 -14.96 -7.05 36.70
N PRO A 380 -15.10 -7.22 35.37
CA PRO A 380 -16.39 -7.19 34.70
C PRO A 380 -17.31 -8.30 35.21
N ALA A 381 -18.60 -7.97 35.35
CA ALA A 381 -19.62 -8.91 35.80
C ALA A 381 -19.94 -9.96 34.72
N LEU A 382 -19.90 -9.54 33.45
CA LEU A 382 -20.05 -10.42 32.30
C LEU A 382 -19.08 -9.96 31.19
N ARG A 383 -18.43 -10.91 30.54
CA ARG A 383 -17.62 -10.67 29.34
C ARG A 383 -18.15 -11.48 28.17
N LEU A 384 -18.51 -10.79 27.10
CA LEU A 384 -18.80 -11.40 25.81
C LEU A 384 -17.50 -11.47 25.01
N LEU A 385 -17.11 -12.68 24.64
CA LEU A 385 -16.03 -12.93 23.70
C LEU A 385 -16.65 -13.30 22.35
N TYR A 386 -16.13 -12.70 21.28
CA TYR A 386 -16.67 -12.86 19.95
C TYR A 386 -15.59 -13.11 18.90
N THR A 387 -15.84 -14.08 18.03
CA THR A 387 -15.08 -14.34 16.80
C THR A 387 -16.02 -14.46 15.62
N THR A 388 -15.49 -14.37 14.40
CA THR A 388 -16.28 -14.53 13.18
C THR A 388 -15.38 -14.81 12.00
N ASP A 389 -15.96 -15.35 10.93
CA ASP A 389 -15.31 -15.52 9.62
C ASP A 389 -13.93 -16.19 9.72
N PHE A 390 -13.86 -17.37 10.34
CA PHE A 390 -12.62 -18.16 10.32
C PHE A 390 -12.23 -18.57 8.91
N VAL A 391 -13.21 -18.77 8.01
CA VAL A 391 -12.99 -19.19 6.60
C VAL A 391 -12.06 -20.41 6.52
N GLY A 392 -12.23 -21.36 7.45
CA GLY A 392 -11.45 -22.59 7.55
C GLY A 392 -9.99 -22.40 7.96
N PHE A 393 -9.61 -21.25 8.50
CA PHE A 393 -8.26 -20.95 8.94
C PHE A 393 -7.96 -21.56 10.32
N PHE A 394 -7.12 -22.59 10.34
CA PHE A 394 -6.65 -23.22 11.58
C PHE A 394 -5.51 -22.45 12.25
N GLY A 395 -4.67 -21.78 11.46
CA GLY A 395 -3.54 -21.01 11.96
C GLY A 395 -2.49 -20.67 10.91
N PRO A 396 -1.53 -19.80 11.28
CA PRO A 396 -0.56 -19.25 10.33
C PRO A 396 0.43 -20.31 9.83
N CYS A 397 0.98 -20.09 8.61
CA CYS A 397 2.06 -20.88 8.03
C CYS A 397 3.34 -20.90 8.91
N GLY A 398 3.54 -19.88 9.75
CA GLY A 398 4.79 -19.63 10.46
C GLY A 398 5.94 -19.37 9.51
N CYS A 399 5.65 -18.73 8.37
CA CYS A 399 6.62 -18.40 7.32
C CYS A 399 7.30 -17.04 7.55
N GLU A 400 6.70 -16.19 8.37
CA GLU A 400 7.26 -14.93 8.84
C GLU A 400 7.04 -14.77 10.36
N PRO A 401 8.00 -14.20 11.12
CA PRO A 401 7.78 -13.85 12.52
C PRO A 401 6.69 -12.79 12.68
N GLY A 402 5.89 -12.91 13.74
CA GLY A 402 4.84 -11.91 14.06
C GLY A 402 3.44 -12.28 13.57
N GLN A 403 3.28 -13.37 12.79
CA GLN A 403 1.98 -13.74 12.21
C GLN A 403 0.92 -13.97 13.28
N LEU A 404 -0.22 -13.29 13.09
CA LEU A 404 -1.37 -13.38 13.97
C LEU A 404 -2.20 -14.65 13.71
N GLY A 405 -3.02 -14.98 14.70
CA GLY A 405 -4.04 -16.01 14.67
C GLY A 405 -3.54 -17.41 14.99
N GLY A 406 -4.43 -18.36 14.72
CA GLY A 406 -4.30 -19.76 15.10
C GLY A 406 -5.26 -20.16 16.21
N LEU A 407 -6.08 -21.17 15.96
CA LEU A 407 -7.12 -21.63 16.89
C LEU A 407 -6.53 -22.11 18.22
N SER A 408 -5.31 -22.69 18.20
CA SER A 408 -4.62 -23.11 19.41
C SER A 408 -4.12 -21.93 20.26
N ARG A 409 -3.73 -20.82 19.62
CA ARG A 409 -3.38 -19.57 20.33
C ARG A 409 -4.62 -18.83 20.80
N LEU A 410 -5.67 -18.79 19.97
CA LEU A 410 -6.98 -18.27 20.32
C LEU A 410 -7.47 -18.89 21.62
N ALA A 411 -7.37 -20.22 21.76
CA ALA A 411 -7.76 -20.94 22.96
C ALA A 411 -7.08 -20.38 24.22
N THR A 412 -5.77 -20.16 24.17
CA THR A 412 -5.00 -19.57 25.28
C THR A 412 -5.38 -18.12 25.57
N VAL A 413 -5.62 -17.31 24.52
CA VAL A 413 -6.08 -15.93 24.68
C VAL A 413 -7.46 -15.88 25.32
N VAL A 414 -8.39 -16.74 24.88
CA VAL A 414 -9.73 -16.91 25.46
C VAL A 414 -9.63 -17.32 26.92
N ASP A 415 -8.78 -18.29 27.28
CA ASP A 415 -8.57 -18.69 28.68
C ASP A 415 -8.09 -17.51 29.54
N GLY A 416 -7.16 -16.71 29.01
CA GLY A 416 -6.64 -15.50 29.66
C GLY A 416 -7.72 -14.45 29.89
N LEU A 417 -8.51 -14.15 28.85
CA LEU A 417 -9.62 -13.20 28.93
C LEU A 417 -10.73 -13.70 29.86
N SER A 418 -10.98 -15.01 29.89
CA SER A 418 -12.03 -15.61 30.71
C SER A 418 -11.72 -15.54 32.20
N ARG A 419 -10.46 -15.71 32.61
CA ARG A 419 -10.04 -15.54 34.02
C ARG A 419 -10.24 -14.11 34.56
N GLY A 420 -10.38 -13.12 33.66
CA GLY A 420 -10.51 -11.71 34.01
C GLY A 420 -11.94 -11.18 34.14
N ALA A 421 -12.97 -12.03 34.13
CA ALA A 421 -14.38 -11.65 34.29
C ALA A 421 -15.12 -12.65 35.19
N ASP A 422 -16.21 -12.25 35.84
CA ASP A 422 -16.96 -13.14 36.76
C ASP A 422 -17.71 -14.23 35.99
N GLU A 423 -18.24 -13.88 34.82
CA GLU A 423 -18.96 -14.76 33.91
C GLU A 423 -18.54 -14.44 32.47
N VAL A 424 -18.45 -15.47 31.62
CA VAL A 424 -18.05 -15.32 30.21
C VAL A 424 -19.04 -16.04 29.30
N VAL A 425 -19.39 -15.38 28.20
CA VAL A 425 -20.13 -15.97 27.08
C VAL A 425 -19.24 -15.87 25.85
N LEU A 426 -18.95 -17.00 25.22
CA LEU A 426 -18.16 -17.06 23.98
C LEU A 426 -19.05 -17.40 22.80
N VAL A 427 -19.06 -16.52 21.80
CA VAL A 427 -19.95 -16.61 20.62
C VAL A 427 -19.13 -16.51 19.33
N ASP A 428 -19.53 -17.30 18.33
CA ASP A 428 -19.04 -17.14 16.96
C ASP A 428 -20.13 -16.54 16.05
N GLY A 429 -19.76 -15.63 15.15
CA GLY A 429 -20.65 -14.95 14.21
C GLY A 429 -20.96 -15.71 12.91
N GLY A 430 -20.48 -16.95 12.77
CA GLY A 430 -20.62 -17.72 11.54
C GLY A 430 -19.54 -17.39 10.49
N GLY A 431 -19.60 -18.06 9.33
CA GLY A 431 -18.55 -17.99 8.31
C GLY A 431 -17.29 -18.77 8.70
N ALA A 432 -17.42 -19.75 9.60
CA ALA A 432 -16.29 -20.47 10.14
C ALA A 432 -15.58 -21.36 9.10
N LEU A 433 -16.29 -21.87 8.10
CA LEU A 433 -15.78 -22.88 7.17
C LEU A 433 -15.63 -22.34 5.74
N ASP A 434 -14.52 -22.70 5.09
CA ASP A 434 -14.34 -22.62 3.63
C ASP A 434 -14.73 -23.92 2.92
N ARG A 435 -14.75 -25.05 3.63
CA ARG A 435 -14.99 -26.40 3.13
C ARG A 435 -15.70 -27.23 4.20
N PHE A 436 -16.76 -27.96 3.85
CA PHE A 436 -17.59 -28.67 4.83
C PHE A 436 -16.86 -29.85 5.48
N GLU A 437 -15.82 -30.39 4.86
CA GLU A 437 -14.98 -31.47 5.41
C GLU A 437 -14.22 -31.03 6.67
N LYS A 438 -14.06 -29.72 6.89
CA LYS A 438 -13.45 -29.14 8.09
C LYS A 438 -14.39 -29.09 9.30
N ALA A 439 -15.72 -29.22 9.09
CA ALA A 439 -16.74 -29.13 10.13
C ALA A 439 -16.46 -29.96 11.40
N PRO A 440 -16.11 -31.26 11.33
CA PRO A 440 -15.89 -32.05 12.54
C PRO A 440 -14.69 -31.58 13.38
N TYR A 441 -13.63 -31.07 12.74
CA TYR A 441 -12.44 -30.56 13.42
C TYR A 441 -12.71 -29.18 14.04
N PHE A 442 -13.37 -28.29 13.31
CA PHE A 442 -13.76 -26.98 13.84
C PHE A 442 -14.74 -27.11 15.01
N ALA A 443 -15.74 -27.99 14.92
CA ALA A 443 -16.69 -28.21 16.01
C ALA A 443 -15.98 -28.75 17.26
N GLU A 444 -15.02 -29.68 17.09
CA GLU A 444 -14.19 -30.18 18.19
C GLU A 444 -13.37 -29.07 18.85
N ILE A 445 -12.73 -28.24 18.04
CA ILE A 445 -11.94 -27.12 18.55
C ILE A 445 -12.84 -26.11 19.27
N PHE A 446 -14.02 -25.82 18.73
CA PHE A 446 -14.97 -24.88 19.34
C PHE A 446 -15.48 -25.41 20.69
N ASP A 447 -15.76 -26.70 20.77
CA ASP A 447 -16.13 -27.40 22.01
C ASP A 447 -14.99 -27.31 23.04
N LEU A 448 -13.76 -27.65 22.63
CA LEU A 448 -12.57 -27.54 23.48
C LEU A 448 -12.36 -26.10 23.98
N ILE A 449 -12.55 -25.08 23.14
CA ILE A 449 -12.36 -23.67 23.53
C ILE A 449 -13.50 -23.18 24.44
N GLY A 450 -14.67 -23.81 24.38
CA GLY A 450 -15.83 -23.46 25.21
C GLY A 450 -16.83 -22.52 24.51
N TYR A 451 -16.96 -22.59 23.20
CA TYR A 451 -17.98 -21.82 22.47
C TYR A 451 -19.37 -22.23 22.92
N SER A 452 -20.19 -21.24 23.27
CA SER A 452 -21.57 -21.46 23.74
C SER A 452 -22.57 -21.40 22.59
N VAL A 453 -22.35 -20.48 21.64
CA VAL A 453 -23.26 -20.21 20.53
C VAL A 453 -22.49 -19.95 19.25
N CYS A 454 -23.00 -20.46 18.13
CA CYS A 454 -22.58 -20.05 16.79
C CYS A 454 -23.75 -19.47 16.01
N GLY A 455 -23.54 -18.30 15.39
CA GLY A 455 -24.38 -17.77 14.32
C GLY A 455 -24.07 -18.44 12.99
N PHE A 456 -24.72 -17.96 11.93
CA PHE A 456 -24.54 -18.47 10.57
C PHE A 456 -24.42 -17.36 9.54
N SER A 457 -23.56 -17.60 8.55
CA SER A 457 -23.57 -16.87 7.28
C SER A 457 -24.56 -17.50 6.30
N SER A 458 -24.94 -16.75 5.27
CA SER A 458 -25.77 -17.28 4.17
C SER A 458 -25.15 -18.53 3.53
N ARG A 459 -23.81 -18.60 3.48
CA ARG A 459 -23.08 -19.77 2.97
C ARG A 459 -23.28 -21.01 3.84
N ASP A 460 -23.26 -20.84 5.16
CA ASP A 460 -23.43 -21.95 6.09
C ASP A 460 -24.85 -22.54 6.00
N LEU A 461 -25.84 -21.71 5.65
CA LEU A 461 -27.25 -22.09 5.51
C LEU A 461 -27.58 -22.78 4.17
N LEU A 462 -26.81 -22.50 3.10
CA LEU A 462 -27.04 -23.07 1.76
C LEU A 462 -26.53 -24.51 1.60
N ALA A 463 -25.81 -25.04 2.58
CA ALA A 463 -25.24 -26.37 2.53
C ALA A 463 -26.32 -27.46 2.61
N GLU A 464 -26.39 -28.34 1.60
CA GLU A 464 -27.27 -29.51 1.65
C GLU A 464 -26.92 -30.37 2.88
N GLY A 465 -27.93 -30.68 3.71
CA GLY A 465 -27.75 -31.43 4.96
C GLY A 465 -27.16 -30.65 6.15
N ALA A 466 -26.83 -29.36 6.00
CA ALA A 466 -26.34 -28.49 7.08
C ALA A 466 -25.22 -29.11 7.97
N PRO A 467 -24.14 -29.69 7.38
CA PRO A 467 -23.13 -30.46 8.10
C PRO A 467 -22.43 -29.69 9.23
N TRP A 468 -22.32 -28.38 9.10
CA TRP A 468 -21.77 -27.52 10.16
C TRP A 468 -22.66 -27.49 11.40
N ARG A 469 -23.97 -27.29 11.19
CA ARG A 469 -24.96 -27.28 12.28
C ARG A 469 -24.99 -28.63 13.01
N ASP A 470 -24.95 -29.72 12.26
CA ASP A 470 -24.99 -31.07 12.83
C ASP A 470 -23.72 -31.38 13.64
N ALA A 471 -22.55 -30.93 13.15
CA ALA A 471 -21.29 -31.07 13.87
C ALA A 471 -21.28 -30.28 15.21
N LEU A 472 -21.83 -29.06 15.22
CA LEU A 472 -22.00 -28.26 16.44
C LEU A 472 -22.98 -28.91 17.42
N ALA A 473 -24.15 -29.34 16.92
CA ALA A 473 -25.18 -29.99 17.73
C ALA A 473 -24.67 -31.27 18.39
N GLY A 474 -23.86 -32.06 17.67
CA GLY A 474 -23.20 -33.26 18.20
C GLY A 474 -22.25 -32.99 19.38
N ARG A 475 -21.90 -31.73 19.64
CA ARG A 475 -21.06 -31.29 20.76
C ARG A 475 -21.78 -30.38 21.76
N GLY A 476 -23.09 -30.22 21.62
CA GLY A 476 -23.87 -29.37 22.53
C GLY A 476 -23.64 -27.87 22.36
N ILE A 477 -23.00 -27.44 21.26
CA ILE A 477 -22.86 -26.01 20.94
C ILE A 477 -24.16 -25.54 20.30
N ALA A 478 -24.80 -24.54 20.91
CA ALA A 478 -26.08 -24.04 20.42
C ALA A 478 -25.89 -23.20 19.16
N THR A 479 -26.93 -23.14 18.33
CA THR A 479 -26.91 -22.31 17.13
C THR A 479 -27.98 -21.24 17.21
N ALA A 480 -27.58 -19.99 16.97
CA ALA A 480 -28.52 -18.88 16.95
C ALA A 480 -29.35 -18.94 15.66
N PRO A 481 -30.71 -18.95 15.75
CA PRO A 481 -31.56 -18.88 14.56
C PRO A 481 -31.35 -17.55 13.82
N GLY A 482 -31.62 -17.55 12.51
CA GLY A 482 -31.61 -16.33 11.69
C GLY A 482 -32.89 -15.50 11.81
N ASP A 483 -33.92 -16.04 12.47
CA ASP A 483 -35.28 -15.53 12.54
C ASP A 483 -35.82 -15.37 13.97
N ALA A 484 -35.02 -15.73 14.99
CA ALA A 484 -35.37 -15.59 16.39
C ALA A 484 -34.12 -15.49 17.26
N SER A 485 -34.25 -14.91 18.46
CA SER A 485 -33.15 -14.87 19.42
C SER A 485 -33.05 -16.17 20.24
N LEU A 486 -31.82 -16.54 20.58
CA LEU A 486 -31.49 -17.61 21.52
C LEU A 486 -31.17 -16.98 22.89
N GLY A 487 -31.90 -17.36 23.93
CA GLY A 487 -31.63 -16.92 25.30
C GLY A 487 -30.65 -17.83 26.02
N LEU A 488 -29.49 -17.30 26.41
CA LEU A 488 -28.52 -17.98 27.27
C LEU A 488 -28.76 -17.62 28.74
N PRO A 489 -28.75 -18.58 29.67
CA PRO A 489 -28.82 -18.28 31.09
C PRO A 489 -27.52 -17.63 31.55
N THR A 490 -27.63 -16.52 32.29
CA THR A 490 -26.51 -15.87 32.97
C THR A 490 -26.86 -15.56 34.43
N SER A 491 -25.84 -15.23 35.23
CA SER A 491 -26.05 -14.76 36.61
C SER A 491 -26.94 -13.51 36.69
N GLY A 492 -27.01 -12.73 35.61
CA GLY A 492 -27.79 -11.51 35.46
C GLY A 492 -29.19 -11.67 34.84
N GLY A 493 -29.58 -12.88 34.43
CA GLY A 493 -30.84 -13.11 33.71
C GLY A 493 -30.63 -13.86 32.41
N ARG A 494 -31.34 -13.49 31.34
CA ARG A 494 -31.13 -14.09 30.00
C ARG A 494 -30.28 -13.17 29.14
N PHE A 495 -29.22 -13.69 28.54
CA PHE A 495 -28.45 -13.00 27.51
C PHE A 495 -28.95 -13.44 26.15
N ALA A 496 -29.60 -12.54 25.41
CA ALA A 496 -30.18 -12.87 24.11
C ALA A 496 -29.13 -12.76 23.01
N VAL A 497 -29.01 -13.78 22.17
CA VAL A 497 -28.13 -13.80 21.00
C VAL A 497 -29.00 -13.93 19.75
N LEU A 498 -28.88 -12.97 18.84
CA LEU A 498 -29.64 -12.93 17.57
C LEU A 498 -28.67 -12.94 16.40
N SER A 499 -28.83 -13.89 15.47
CA SER A 499 -28.03 -13.93 14.23
C SER A 499 -28.78 -13.22 13.11
N LEU A 500 -28.09 -12.31 12.40
CA LEU A 500 -28.62 -11.61 11.22
C LEU A 500 -27.75 -11.94 9.99
N PRO A 501 -28.13 -12.96 9.20
CA PRO A 501 -27.45 -13.29 7.95
C PRO A 501 -27.46 -12.14 6.94
N GLU A 502 -26.57 -12.19 5.94
CA GLU A 502 -26.46 -11.17 4.89
C GLU A 502 -27.75 -11.01 4.07
N SER A 503 -28.61 -12.04 4.05
CA SER A 503 -29.91 -12.02 3.37
C SER A 503 -31.01 -11.26 4.12
N THR A 504 -30.79 -10.87 5.38
CA THR A 504 -31.81 -10.24 6.20
C THR A 504 -32.02 -8.78 5.79
N ALA A 505 -33.24 -8.42 5.42
CA ALA A 505 -33.58 -7.03 5.09
C ALA A 505 -33.45 -6.12 6.33
N PRO A 506 -32.94 -4.88 6.20
CA PRO A 506 -32.73 -3.96 7.35
C PRO A 506 -33.97 -3.71 8.22
N ASP A 507 -35.15 -3.54 7.61
CA ASP A 507 -36.41 -3.36 8.35
C ASP A 507 -36.78 -4.61 9.16
N SER A 508 -36.52 -5.79 8.61
CA SER A 508 -36.71 -7.06 9.32
C SER A 508 -35.71 -7.22 10.45
N ALA A 509 -34.46 -6.82 10.26
CA ALA A 509 -33.44 -6.85 11.30
C ALA A 509 -33.85 -6.04 12.53
N THR A 510 -34.31 -4.80 12.33
CA THR A 510 -34.77 -3.94 13.43
C THR A 510 -35.95 -4.57 14.17
N ARG A 511 -36.93 -5.13 13.44
CA ARG A 511 -38.07 -5.85 14.04
C ARG A 511 -37.62 -7.05 14.87
N LEU A 512 -36.70 -7.87 14.37
CA LEU A 512 -36.19 -9.05 15.08
C LEU A 512 -35.45 -8.67 16.37
N VAL A 513 -34.71 -7.56 16.38
CA VAL A 513 -34.07 -7.07 17.61
C VAL A 513 -35.13 -6.63 18.63
N ARG A 514 -36.21 -5.96 18.19
CA ARG A 514 -37.35 -5.61 19.08
C ARG A 514 -38.03 -6.85 19.67
N GLU A 515 -38.27 -7.87 18.85
CA GLU A 515 -38.82 -9.15 19.32
C GLU A 515 -37.89 -9.83 20.34
N ALA A 516 -36.57 -9.71 20.19
CA ALA A 516 -35.62 -10.19 21.20
C ALA A 516 -35.70 -9.38 22.51
N LEU A 517 -35.85 -8.05 22.42
CA LEU A 517 -36.02 -7.16 23.58
C LEU A 517 -37.32 -7.43 24.35
N ASP A 518 -38.40 -7.82 23.67
CA ASP A 518 -39.69 -8.17 24.30
C ASP A 518 -39.58 -9.34 25.30
N THR A 519 -38.54 -10.17 25.16
CA THR A 519 -38.23 -11.25 26.12
C THR A 519 -37.61 -10.74 27.44
N ARG A 520 -37.38 -9.43 27.55
CA ARG A 520 -36.70 -8.73 28.66
C ARG A 520 -35.36 -9.36 29.05
N PRO A 521 -34.41 -9.48 28.10
CA PRO A 521 -33.08 -10.00 28.40
C PRO A 521 -32.26 -8.99 29.22
N ALA A 522 -31.23 -9.48 29.89
CA ALA A 522 -30.24 -8.67 30.59
C ALA A 522 -29.35 -7.86 29.61
N ALA A 523 -29.14 -8.39 28.42
CA ALA A 523 -28.50 -7.73 27.28
C ALA A 523 -28.79 -8.51 25.98
N VAL A 524 -28.63 -7.84 24.85
CA VAL A 524 -28.79 -8.42 23.50
C VAL A 524 -27.45 -8.33 22.74
N ALA A 525 -26.96 -9.46 22.25
CA ALA A 525 -25.89 -9.54 21.26
C ALA A 525 -26.48 -9.80 19.86
N VAL A 526 -26.23 -8.89 18.94
CA VAL A 526 -26.67 -8.99 17.55
C VAL A 526 -25.47 -9.38 16.68
N LEU A 527 -25.43 -10.62 16.19
CA LEU A 527 -24.40 -11.11 15.29
C LEU A 527 -24.77 -10.69 13.86
N SER A 528 -24.31 -9.52 13.44
CA SER A 528 -24.72 -8.90 12.19
C SER A 528 -23.74 -9.15 11.05
N ARG A 529 -24.30 -9.53 9.90
CA ARG A 529 -23.57 -9.68 8.64
C ARG A 529 -24.05 -8.66 7.58
N LEU A 530 -24.79 -7.63 8.01
CA LEU A 530 -25.41 -6.63 7.13
C LEU A 530 -24.47 -5.49 6.73
N GLY A 531 -23.36 -5.34 7.47
CA GLY A 531 -22.36 -4.30 7.26
C GLY A 531 -22.63 -3.04 8.08
N VAL A 532 -21.58 -2.24 8.26
CA VAL A 532 -21.53 -1.16 9.26
C VAL A 532 -22.64 -0.12 9.08
N VAL A 533 -22.96 0.25 7.83
CA VAL A 533 -23.99 1.25 7.54
C VAL A 533 -25.38 0.77 7.96
N ALA A 534 -25.71 -0.50 7.68
CA ALA A 534 -26.97 -1.10 8.11
C ALA A 534 -27.02 -1.25 9.64
N ASP A 535 -25.90 -1.64 10.25
CA ASP A 535 -25.77 -1.80 11.71
C ASP A 535 -25.97 -0.48 12.45
N VAL A 536 -25.40 0.62 11.94
CA VAL A 536 -25.65 1.98 12.47
C VAL A 536 -27.13 2.33 12.31
N GLY A 537 -27.76 1.98 11.18
CA GLY A 537 -29.19 2.18 10.97
C GLY A 537 -30.06 1.47 12.01
N ILE A 538 -29.76 0.20 12.31
CA ILE A 538 -30.45 -0.58 13.35
C ILE A 538 -30.26 0.08 14.72
N ALA A 539 -29.01 0.45 15.06
CA ALA A 539 -28.71 1.08 16.34
C ALA A 539 -29.44 2.44 16.51
N ARG A 540 -29.53 3.25 15.45
CA ARG A 540 -30.29 4.51 15.49
C ARG A 540 -31.78 4.27 15.76
N ALA A 541 -32.37 3.23 15.14
CA ALA A 541 -33.78 2.92 15.29
C ALA A 541 -34.14 2.40 16.69
N LEU A 542 -33.14 2.03 17.50
CA LEU A 542 -33.26 1.43 18.83
C LEU A 542 -32.57 2.28 19.91
N VAL A 543 -32.19 3.52 19.61
CA VAL A 543 -31.36 4.37 20.47
C VAL A 543 -31.97 4.66 21.86
N ASP A 544 -33.30 4.63 21.95
CA ASP A 544 -34.07 4.88 23.18
C ASP A 544 -34.26 3.62 24.05
N GLU A 545 -33.79 2.45 23.58
CA GLU A 545 -33.88 1.20 24.34
C GLU A 545 -32.92 1.22 25.53
N THR A 546 -33.41 0.76 26.68
CA THR A 546 -32.65 0.78 27.95
C THR A 546 -31.88 -0.52 28.20
N VAL A 547 -32.29 -1.62 27.57
CA VAL A 547 -31.54 -2.88 27.60
C VAL A 547 -30.26 -2.71 26.77
N PRO A 548 -29.09 -3.12 27.29
CA PRO A 548 -27.84 -3.04 26.54
C PRO A 548 -27.90 -3.86 25.25
N ILE A 549 -27.56 -3.22 24.12
CA ILE A 549 -27.45 -3.88 22.82
C ILE A 549 -26.01 -3.74 22.33
N VAL A 550 -25.43 -4.87 21.94
CA VAL A 550 -24.11 -4.92 21.29
C VAL A 550 -24.28 -5.52 19.90
N ILE A 551 -23.87 -4.78 18.88
CA ILE A 551 -23.85 -5.25 17.50
C ILE A 551 -22.43 -5.71 17.18
N LEU A 552 -22.31 -6.99 16.84
CA LEU A 552 -21.08 -7.70 16.52
C LEU A 552 -21.06 -7.96 15.02
N GLY A 553 -20.25 -7.21 14.28
CA GLY A 553 -20.17 -7.31 12.82
C GLY A 553 -19.47 -8.59 12.31
N SER A 554 -19.28 -8.66 11.00
CA SER A 554 -18.53 -9.74 10.31
C SER A 554 -17.19 -9.21 9.78
N ARG A 555 -16.50 -9.98 8.93
CA ARG A 555 -15.33 -9.53 8.16
C ARG A 555 -15.60 -8.23 7.39
N GLN A 556 -16.83 -7.98 6.95
CA GLN A 556 -17.21 -6.72 6.29
C GLN A 556 -17.05 -5.49 7.20
N SER A 557 -16.99 -5.71 8.50
CA SER A 557 -16.85 -4.70 9.54
C SER A 557 -15.47 -4.75 10.22
N ALA A 558 -14.52 -5.57 9.74
CA ALA A 558 -13.19 -5.74 10.35
C ALA A 558 -12.31 -4.47 10.31
N GLU A 559 -12.70 -3.50 9.49
CA GLU A 559 -12.12 -2.15 9.44
C GLU A 559 -12.54 -1.27 10.63
N ILE A 560 -13.56 -1.67 11.38
CA ILE A 560 -13.88 -1.05 12.66
C ILE A 560 -12.73 -1.36 13.63
N GLY A 561 -11.77 -0.43 13.71
CA GLY A 561 -10.63 -0.52 14.63
C GLY A 561 -10.99 -0.17 16.08
N GLU A 562 -12.07 0.61 16.27
CA GLU A 562 -12.55 1.09 17.58
C GLU A 562 -14.07 1.02 17.63
N GLU A 563 -14.65 0.93 18.83
CA GLU A 563 -16.09 0.88 18.99
C GLU A 563 -16.81 2.13 18.42
N ILE A 564 -17.97 1.91 17.82
CA ILE A 564 -18.89 2.98 17.41
C ILE A 564 -20.07 2.96 18.38
N ARG A 565 -20.39 4.12 18.96
CA ARG A 565 -21.52 4.28 19.90
C ARG A 565 -22.67 5.02 19.25
N VAL A 566 -23.88 4.50 19.43
CA VAL A 566 -25.15 5.13 19.06
C VAL A 566 -26.03 5.12 20.30
N GLY A 567 -26.01 6.21 21.06
CA GLY A 567 -26.62 6.24 22.40
C GLY A 567 -25.96 5.20 23.32
N GLY A 568 -26.77 4.34 23.95
CA GLY A 568 -26.31 3.23 24.79
C GLY A 568 -25.86 1.98 24.01
N ILE A 569 -26.06 1.94 22.69
CA ILE A 569 -25.77 0.79 21.83
C ILE A 569 -24.32 0.85 21.35
N VAL A 570 -23.65 -0.31 21.36
CA VAL A 570 -22.25 -0.43 20.96
C VAL A 570 -22.11 -1.33 19.74
N LEU A 571 -21.58 -0.79 18.64
CA LEU A 571 -21.04 -1.58 17.53
C LEU A 571 -19.58 -1.88 17.88
N ALA A 572 -19.30 -3.14 18.19
CA ALA A 572 -17.97 -3.54 18.66
C ALA A 572 -16.96 -3.63 17.51
N PRO A 573 -15.68 -3.33 17.75
CA PRO A 573 -14.63 -3.60 16.78
C PRO A 573 -14.48 -5.12 16.60
N VAL A 574 -14.40 -5.57 15.36
CA VAL A 574 -14.30 -6.99 15.02
C VAL A 574 -13.01 -7.30 14.27
N GLY A 575 -12.57 -8.54 14.36
CA GLY A 575 -11.55 -9.09 13.49
C GLY A 575 -12.05 -10.39 12.89
N ASP A 576 -11.37 -10.84 11.84
CA ASP A 576 -11.73 -12.04 11.11
C ASP A 576 -10.63 -13.11 11.22
N ARG A 577 -10.91 -14.29 10.66
CA ARG A 577 -9.94 -15.39 10.46
C ARG A 577 -9.22 -15.84 11.72
N GLY A 578 -9.84 -15.63 12.88
CA GLY A 578 -9.21 -15.92 14.16
C GLY A 578 -7.90 -15.19 14.39
N MET A 579 -7.67 -14.04 13.74
CA MET A 579 -6.50 -13.17 14.02
C MET A 579 -6.73 -12.31 15.26
N TYR A 580 -8.00 -12.11 15.62
CA TYR A 580 -8.40 -11.35 16.78
C TYR A 580 -9.59 -12.02 17.48
N VAL A 581 -9.76 -11.70 18.75
CA VAL A 581 -10.99 -11.93 19.51
C VAL A 581 -11.54 -10.60 20.00
N THR A 582 -12.83 -10.36 19.77
CA THR A 582 -13.50 -9.18 20.31
C THR A 582 -13.92 -9.45 21.74
N SER A 583 -13.58 -8.54 22.66
CA SER A 583 -13.96 -8.59 24.07
C SER A 583 -14.89 -7.42 24.35
N VAL A 584 -16.09 -7.72 24.84
CA VAL A 584 -17.06 -6.72 25.29
C VAL A 584 -17.35 -6.94 26.77
N ASP A 585 -17.04 -5.92 27.57
CA ASP A 585 -17.11 -5.97 29.02
C ASP A 585 -18.39 -5.29 29.49
N PHE A 586 -19.15 -5.99 30.33
CA PHE A 586 -20.34 -5.48 30.97
C PHE A 586 -20.09 -5.30 32.48
N ALA A 587 -20.44 -4.12 32.99
CA ALA A 587 -20.51 -3.86 34.42
C ALA A 587 -21.95 -4.00 34.91
N ARG A 588 -22.10 -4.35 36.19
CA ARG A 588 -23.40 -4.39 36.87
C ARG A 588 -23.67 -3.03 37.51
N GLU A 589 -24.78 -2.40 37.17
CA GLU A 589 -25.11 -1.05 37.65
C GLU A 589 -25.91 -1.04 38.95
N SER A 590 -26.73 -2.07 39.18
CA SER A 590 -27.54 -2.19 40.39
C SER A 590 -27.62 -3.63 40.88
N PRO A 591 -28.01 -3.85 42.15
CA PRO A 591 -28.32 -5.18 42.68
C PRO A 591 -29.42 -5.91 41.88
N ASP A 592 -30.26 -5.17 41.16
CA ASP A 592 -31.37 -5.67 40.33
C ASP A 592 -30.93 -6.16 38.94
N LEU A 593 -29.62 -6.39 38.76
CA LEU A 593 -28.97 -7.07 37.64
C LEU A 593 -28.84 -6.30 36.32
N ALA A 594 -29.17 -5.00 36.25
CA ALA A 594 -28.97 -4.19 35.05
C ALA A 594 -27.49 -4.17 34.64
N LEU A 595 -27.21 -4.60 33.40
CA LEU A 595 -25.88 -4.55 32.80
C LEU A 595 -25.69 -3.24 32.06
N ARG A 596 -24.43 -2.80 31.90
CA ARG A 596 -24.04 -1.75 30.95
C ARG A 596 -22.73 -2.12 30.28
N VAL A 597 -22.63 -1.86 28.98
CA VAL A 597 -21.37 -2.01 28.23
C VAL A 597 -20.38 -0.93 28.68
N VAL A 598 -19.26 -1.35 29.25
CA VAL A 598 -18.20 -0.43 29.70
C VAL A 598 -17.07 -0.30 28.69
N ALA A 599 -16.77 -1.36 27.93
CA ALA A 599 -15.75 -1.33 26.89
C ALA A 599 -15.97 -2.44 25.85
N ALA A 600 -15.76 -2.14 24.57
CA ALA A 600 -15.59 -3.12 23.52
C ALA A 600 -14.23 -2.91 22.83
N ARG A 601 -13.44 -3.98 22.75
CA ARG A 601 -12.08 -3.94 22.18
C ARG A 601 -11.78 -5.19 21.38
N ARG A 602 -10.93 -5.02 20.36
CA ARG A 602 -10.38 -6.13 19.60
C ARG A 602 -9.01 -6.51 20.17
N VAL A 603 -8.83 -7.79 20.50
CA VAL A 603 -7.60 -8.32 21.09
C VAL A 603 -6.86 -9.13 20.03
N PRO A 604 -5.63 -8.76 19.64
CA PRO A 604 -4.85 -9.53 18.68
C PRO A 604 -4.42 -10.88 19.26
N ILE A 605 -4.34 -11.89 18.39
CA ILE A 605 -3.89 -13.23 18.74
C ILE A 605 -2.47 -13.36 18.18
N GLY A 606 -1.50 -12.80 18.91
CA GLY A 606 -0.13 -12.76 18.45
C GLY A 606 0.67 -14.05 18.74
N PRO A 607 1.89 -14.16 18.20
CA PRO A 607 2.78 -15.30 18.43
C PRO A 607 3.27 -15.42 19.87
N GLU A 608 3.08 -14.40 20.71
CA GLU A 608 3.36 -14.42 22.15
C GLU A 608 2.39 -15.31 22.93
N ALA A 609 1.20 -15.59 22.39
CA ALA A 609 0.25 -16.52 23.00
C ALA A 609 0.74 -17.96 22.82
N ALA A 610 0.89 -18.68 23.93
CA ALA A 610 1.23 -20.10 23.90
C ALA A 610 0.15 -20.92 23.17
N GLU A 611 0.55 -21.96 22.46
CA GLU A 611 -0.38 -22.88 21.81
C GLU A 611 -0.98 -23.86 22.84
N ARG A 612 -2.32 -23.89 22.95
CA ARG A 612 -3.02 -24.86 23.78
C ARG A 612 -2.98 -26.26 23.14
N ARG A 613 -2.44 -27.23 23.88
CA ARG A 613 -2.03 -28.54 23.36
C ARG A 613 -3.17 -29.37 22.78
N ASP A 614 -4.30 -29.43 23.47
CA ASP A 614 -5.50 -30.16 23.03
C ASP A 614 -6.03 -29.66 21.67
N VAL A 615 -6.10 -28.34 21.48
CA VAL A 615 -6.51 -27.73 20.21
C VAL A 615 -5.47 -27.94 19.11
N LEU A 616 -4.18 -27.90 19.48
CA LEU A 616 -3.10 -28.20 18.55
C LEU A 616 -3.15 -29.65 18.06
N GLU A 617 -3.49 -30.60 18.92
CA GLU A 617 -3.64 -32.02 18.57
C GLU A 617 -4.76 -32.22 17.53
N VAL A 618 -5.90 -31.54 17.67
CA VAL A 618 -6.99 -31.57 16.67
C VAL A 618 -6.56 -30.97 15.34
N THR A 619 -5.84 -29.85 15.40
CA THR A 619 -5.31 -29.16 14.23
C THR A 619 -4.31 -30.05 13.48
N SER A 620 -3.41 -30.73 14.19
CA SER A 620 -2.45 -31.69 13.62
C SER A 620 -3.17 -32.87 12.97
N ARG A 621 -4.20 -33.43 13.63
CA ARG A 621 -5.02 -34.52 13.08
C ARG A 621 -5.67 -34.14 11.75
N TYR A 622 -6.24 -32.93 11.66
CA TYR A 622 -6.79 -32.42 10.40
C TYR A 622 -5.74 -32.46 9.28
N TYR A 623 -4.54 -31.94 9.54
CA TYR A 623 -3.50 -31.89 8.52
C TYR A 623 -3.00 -33.29 8.12
N GLU A 624 -2.89 -34.22 9.07
CA GLU A 624 -2.55 -35.62 8.79
C GLU A 624 -3.61 -36.31 7.92
N ASP A 625 -4.89 -36.07 8.19
CA ASP A 625 -6.01 -36.63 7.43
C ASP A 625 -6.05 -36.06 6.01
N GLU A 626 -5.89 -34.75 5.84
CA GLU A 626 -5.83 -34.12 4.51
C GLU A 626 -4.62 -34.60 3.71
N LYS A 627 -3.45 -34.72 4.35
CA LYS A 627 -2.25 -35.28 3.71
C LYS A 627 -2.50 -36.72 3.26
N ARG A 628 -3.15 -37.55 4.09
CA ARG A 628 -3.50 -38.92 3.75
C ARG A 628 -4.46 -38.98 2.56
N ARG A 629 -5.51 -38.15 2.55
CA ARG A 629 -6.48 -38.05 1.44
C ARG A 629 -5.80 -37.61 0.15
N LEU A 630 -4.93 -36.60 0.24
CA LEU A 630 -4.16 -36.09 -0.89
C LEU A 630 -3.26 -37.17 -1.50
N LEU A 631 -2.57 -37.97 -0.67
CA LEU A 631 -1.70 -39.06 -1.16
C LEU A 631 -2.48 -40.29 -1.63
N ALA A 632 -3.69 -40.52 -1.13
CA ALA A 632 -4.56 -41.61 -1.55
C ALA A 632 -5.35 -41.29 -2.82
N GLY A 633 -5.62 -40.00 -3.09
CA GLY A 633 -6.34 -39.51 -4.26
C GLY A 633 -5.48 -39.59 -5.52
N ALA A 634 -5.66 -40.63 -6.33
CA ALA A 634 -5.23 -40.61 -7.72
C ALA A 634 -6.18 -39.72 -8.53
N ALA A 635 -5.95 -38.40 -8.56
CA ALA A 635 -6.68 -37.59 -9.53
C ALA A 635 -6.19 -37.94 -10.94
N ARG A 636 -7.14 -38.09 -11.87
CA ARG A 636 -6.82 -38.02 -13.30
C ARG A 636 -6.53 -36.55 -13.59
N PRO A 637 -5.32 -36.18 -14.04
CA PRO A 637 -5.02 -34.80 -14.38
C PRO A 637 -6.03 -34.30 -15.41
N SER A 638 -6.76 -33.22 -15.10
CA SER A 638 -7.57 -32.49 -16.08
C SER A 638 -6.70 -31.63 -16.99
N GLU A 639 -5.48 -31.32 -16.55
CA GLU A 639 -4.48 -30.51 -17.24
C GLU A 639 -3.10 -31.17 -17.11
N GLU A 640 -2.27 -31.04 -18.14
CA GLU A 640 -0.89 -31.53 -18.09
C GLU A 640 -0.08 -30.77 -17.04
N PRO A 641 0.85 -31.45 -16.33
CA PRO A 641 1.71 -30.77 -15.37
C PRO A 641 2.61 -29.76 -16.08
N PRO A 642 2.96 -28.64 -15.40
CA PRO A 642 3.82 -27.62 -15.97
C PRO A 642 5.21 -28.19 -16.30
N PRO A 643 5.95 -27.58 -17.25
CA PRO A 643 7.29 -27.99 -17.60
C PRO A 643 8.20 -27.89 -16.37
N SER A 644 8.95 -28.96 -16.13
CA SER A 644 9.88 -29.02 -15.01
C SER A 644 10.99 -27.95 -15.13
N PRO A 645 11.53 -27.44 -14.01
CA PRO A 645 12.74 -26.61 -14.03
C PRO A 645 13.90 -27.27 -14.79
N SER A 646 14.08 -28.58 -14.64
CA SER A 646 15.13 -29.34 -15.35
C SER A 646 14.96 -29.35 -16.87
N SER A 647 13.74 -29.30 -17.40
CA SER A 647 13.54 -29.15 -18.86
C SER A 647 14.01 -27.79 -19.36
N CYS A 648 13.75 -26.71 -18.62
CA CYS A 648 14.24 -25.37 -18.96
C CYS A 648 15.78 -25.28 -18.89
N GLY A 649 16.39 -25.93 -17.90
CA GLY A 649 17.84 -25.94 -17.70
C GLY A 649 18.68 -26.57 -18.81
N ARG A 650 18.06 -27.28 -19.76
CA ARG A 650 18.74 -27.78 -20.97
C ARG A 650 19.27 -26.63 -21.83
N CYS A 651 18.55 -25.51 -21.86
CA CYS A 651 18.93 -24.29 -22.57
C CYS A 651 19.32 -23.14 -21.61
N HIS A 652 18.73 -23.09 -20.41
CA HIS A 652 18.88 -22.04 -19.41
C HIS A 652 19.64 -22.52 -18.17
N ALA A 653 20.86 -23.02 -18.37
CA ALA A 653 21.63 -23.67 -17.32
C ALA A 653 22.05 -22.70 -16.20
N ASP A 654 22.34 -21.44 -16.53
CA ASP A 654 22.77 -20.43 -15.57
C ASP A 654 21.59 -19.98 -14.71
N GLU A 655 20.45 -19.72 -15.35
CA GLU A 655 19.20 -19.33 -14.71
C GLU A 655 18.69 -20.43 -13.77
N LEU A 656 18.76 -21.69 -14.21
CA LEU A 656 18.38 -22.84 -13.38
C LEU A 656 19.26 -22.92 -12.12
N ARG A 657 20.56 -22.67 -12.21
CA ARG A 657 21.46 -22.67 -11.04
C ARG A 657 21.11 -21.55 -10.06
N ALA A 658 20.82 -20.35 -10.55
CA ALA A 658 20.40 -19.23 -9.72
C ALA A 658 19.05 -19.53 -9.03
N TRP A 659 18.04 -19.99 -9.77
CA TRP A 659 16.74 -20.36 -9.19
C TRP A 659 16.86 -21.47 -8.14
N ARG A 660 17.70 -22.50 -8.36
CA ARG A 660 17.92 -23.60 -7.39
C ARG A 660 18.43 -23.11 -6.03
N SER A 661 19.11 -21.96 -5.99
CA SER A 661 19.59 -21.35 -4.74
C SER A 661 18.53 -20.50 -4.02
N SER A 662 17.40 -20.23 -4.67
CA SER A 662 16.33 -19.39 -4.12
C SER A 662 15.45 -20.14 -3.12
N ARG A 663 14.72 -19.37 -2.29
CA ARG A 663 13.71 -19.94 -1.37
C ARG A 663 12.58 -20.65 -2.12
N HIS A 664 12.21 -20.17 -3.31
CA HIS A 664 11.16 -20.74 -4.17
C HIS A 664 11.46 -22.19 -4.58
N ALA A 665 12.71 -22.50 -4.94
CA ALA A 665 13.11 -23.88 -5.28
C ALA A 665 13.00 -24.84 -4.08
N SER A 666 13.04 -24.33 -2.86
CA SER A 666 12.88 -25.12 -1.63
C SER A 666 11.46 -25.10 -1.04
N ALA A 667 10.51 -24.41 -1.69
CA ALA A 667 9.21 -24.10 -1.11
C ALA A 667 8.44 -25.35 -0.68
N LEU A 668 8.31 -26.37 -1.53
CA LEU A 668 7.61 -27.61 -1.19
C LEU A 668 8.30 -28.37 -0.06
N ALA A 669 9.64 -28.41 -0.08
CA ALA A 669 10.42 -29.07 0.96
C ALA A 669 10.24 -28.41 2.35
N THR A 670 9.94 -27.11 2.40
CA THR A 670 9.61 -26.45 3.69
C THR A 670 8.32 -26.99 4.29
N LEU A 671 7.29 -27.23 3.48
CA LEU A 671 6.04 -27.83 3.93
C LEU A 671 6.24 -29.29 4.37
N ALA A 672 7.03 -30.06 3.61
CA ALA A 672 7.35 -31.44 3.96
C ALA A 672 8.01 -31.53 5.35
N ARG A 673 8.97 -30.65 5.66
CA ARG A 673 9.64 -30.60 6.97
C ARG A 673 8.71 -30.19 8.12
N LYS A 674 7.67 -29.40 7.83
CA LYS A 674 6.67 -28.94 8.82
C LYS A 674 5.46 -29.88 8.91
N ASP A 675 5.44 -30.96 8.15
CA ASP A 675 4.28 -31.83 7.96
C ASP A 675 2.99 -31.10 7.54
N ARG A 676 3.15 -30.13 6.64
CA ARG A 676 2.08 -29.26 6.11
C ARG A 676 1.85 -29.46 4.61
N LEU A 677 2.05 -30.68 4.10
CA LEU A 677 1.73 -31.03 2.71
C LEU A 677 0.23 -31.23 2.54
N VAL A 678 -0.51 -30.12 2.57
CA VAL A 678 -1.97 -30.10 2.55
C VAL A 678 -2.51 -29.11 1.52
N PRO A 679 -3.75 -29.30 1.02
CA PRO A 679 -4.35 -28.42 0.00
C PRO A 679 -4.42 -26.94 0.39
N ASP A 680 -4.42 -26.62 1.70
CA ASP A 680 -4.44 -25.22 2.16
C ASP A 680 -3.09 -24.50 1.91
N CYS A 681 -1.97 -25.23 1.80
CA CYS A 681 -0.63 -24.64 1.68
C CYS A 681 -0.01 -24.83 0.28
N LEU A 682 -0.39 -25.91 -0.41
CA LEU A 682 0.16 -26.28 -1.71
C LEU A 682 -0.11 -25.27 -2.85
N PRO A 683 -1.22 -24.50 -2.89
CA PRO A 683 -1.43 -23.48 -3.92
C PRO A 683 -0.32 -22.43 -3.96
N CYS A 684 0.35 -22.13 -2.85
CA CYS A 684 1.49 -21.21 -2.83
C CYS A 684 2.84 -21.91 -3.01
N HIS A 685 2.95 -23.19 -2.61
CA HIS A 685 4.21 -23.91 -2.50
C HIS A 685 4.47 -24.91 -3.63
N SER A 686 3.51 -25.18 -4.52
CA SER A 686 3.64 -26.11 -5.65
C SER A 686 2.86 -25.60 -6.87
N GLU A 687 3.58 -25.29 -7.95
CA GLU A 687 2.98 -24.94 -9.25
C GLU A 687 2.20 -26.10 -9.84
N SER A 688 2.76 -27.32 -9.78
CA SER A 688 2.10 -28.53 -10.25
C SER A 688 0.75 -28.72 -9.56
N PHE A 689 0.71 -28.56 -8.22
CA PHE A 689 -0.55 -28.65 -7.47
C PHE A 689 -1.49 -27.49 -7.80
N ARG A 690 -0.98 -26.26 -7.91
CA ARG A 690 -1.79 -25.08 -8.27
C ARG A 690 -2.54 -25.27 -9.58
N ARG A 691 -1.90 -25.87 -10.59
CA ARG A 691 -2.51 -26.14 -11.91
C ARG A 691 -3.42 -27.37 -11.91
N THR A 692 -2.92 -28.48 -11.35
CA THR A 692 -3.56 -29.79 -11.56
C THR A 692 -4.44 -30.24 -10.38
N GLY A 693 -4.30 -29.62 -9.21
CA GLY A 693 -4.88 -30.10 -7.96
C GLY A 693 -4.23 -31.38 -7.41
N VAL A 694 -3.14 -31.86 -8.04
CA VAL A 694 -2.48 -33.14 -7.69
C VAL A 694 -1.08 -32.90 -7.15
N LEU A 695 -0.75 -33.62 -6.08
CA LEU A 695 0.62 -33.71 -5.58
C LEU A 695 1.20 -35.08 -5.95
N SER A 696 2.21 -35.11 -6.81
CA SER A 696 2.92 -36.35 -7.14
C SER A 696 3.66 -36.90 -5.91
N PRO A 697 3.61 -38.22 -5.61
CA PRO A 697 4.40 -38.80 -4.53
C PRO A 697 5.91 -38.57 -4.66
N LYS A 698 6.40 -38.38 -5.90
CA LYS A 698 7.81 -38.05 -6.19
C LYS A 698 8.13 -36.56 -5.97
N ALA A 699 7.11 -35.70 -5.90
CA ALA A 699 7.27 -34.26 -5.72
C ALA A 699 7.90 -33.90 -4.38
N VAL A 700 7.57 -34.64 -3.32
CA VAL A 700 8.02 -34.35 -1.95
C VAL A 700 9.55 -34.44 -1.80
N SER A 701 10.22 -35.22 -2.66
CA SER A 701 11.67 -35.44 -2.64
C SER A 701 12.45 -34.69 -3.73
N SER A 702 11.77 -33.92 -4.59
CA SER A 702 12.39 -33.27 -5.76
C SER A 702 12.43 -31.76 -5.61
N SER A 703 13.58 -31.13 -5.87
CA SER A 703 13.66 -29.66 -5.98
C SER A 703 12.89 -29.13 -7.19
N ASP A 704 12.60 -29.99 -8.16
CA ASP A 704 11.90 -29.60 -9.40
C ASP A 704 10.38 -29.46 -9.20
N GLU A 705 9.89 -29.76 -8.01
CA GLU A 705 8.49 -29.76 -7.65
C GLU A 705 8.28 -28.76 -6.51
N GLY A 706 7.63 -27.64 -6.80
CA GLY A 706 7.57 -26.50 -5.90
C GLY A 706 7.12 -25.23 -6.63
N VAL A 707 7.63 -24.08 -6.23
CA VAL A 707 7.51 -22.85 -7.05
C VAL A 707 8.57 -22.96 -8.16
N THR A 708 8.12 -23.14 -9.40
CA THR A 708 8.98 -23.47 -10.55
C THR A 708 9.18 -22.27 -11.48
N CYS A 709 9.95 -22.46 -12.56
CA CYS A 709 10.06 -21.45 -13.63
C CYS A 709 8.68 -21.07 -14.21
N ALA A 710 7.75 -22.02 -14.30
CA ALA A 710 6.41 -21.82 -14.85
C ALA A 710 5.48 -21.01 -13.93
N SER A 711 5.82 -20.87 -12.63
CA SER A 711 5.09 -20.00 -11.71
C SER A 711 5.19 -18.53 -12.08
N CYS A 712 6.30 -18.11 -12.70
CA CYS A 712 6.53 -16.73 -13.13
C CYS A 712 6.48 -16.62 -14.66
N HIS A 713 7.13 -17.54 -15.38
CA HIS A 713 7.15 -17.58 -16.84
C HIS A 713 5.97 -18.40 -17.38
N ARG A 714 4.76 -17.83 -17.31
CA ARG A 714 3.51 -18.49 -17.69
C ARG A 714 3.46 -19.02 -19.13
N GLU A 715 4.22 -18.41 -20.05
CA GLU A 715 4.34 -18.85 -21.44
C GLU A 715 5.37 -19.99 -21.64
N GLY A 716 5.97 -20.48 -20.55
CA GLY A 716 7.03 -21.49 -20.56
C GLY A 716 6.65 -22.79 -21.26
N GLU A 717 5.37 -23.19 -21.23
CA GLU A 717 4.86 -24.37 -21.96
C GLU A 717 4.97 -24.19 -23.47
N ARG A 718 4.34 -23.12 -24.00
CA ARG A 718 4.39 -22.80 -25.44
C ARG A 718 5.82 -22.52 -25.91
N HIS A 719 6.65 -21.95 -25.05
CA HIS A 719 8.07 -21.75 -25.31
C HIS A 719 8.84 -23.07 -25.36
N ALA A 720 8.60 -24.01 -24.44
CA ALA A 720 9.26 -25.31 -24.45
C ALA A 720 8.93 -26.12 -25.71
N GLU A 721 7.70 -25.99 -26.22
CA GLU A 721 7.27 -26.62 -27.48
C GLU A 721 7.88 -25.96 -28.72
N ASN A 722 7.92 -24.61 -28.74
CA ASN A 722 8.42 -23.84 -29.89
C ASN A 722 9.39 -22.71 -29.47
N PRO A 723 10.63 -23.05 -29.07
CA PRO A 723 11.56 -22.08 -28.47
C PRO A 723 11.98 -20.93 -29.40
N SER A 724 11.92 -21.17 -30.72
CA SER A 724 12.30 -20.20 -31.74
C SER A 724 11.23 -19.15 -32.06
N SER A 725 9.95 -19.44 -31.78
CA SER A 725 8.82 -18.59 -32.17
C SER A 725 8.05 -18.00 -30.99
N VAL A 726 8.18 -18.57 -29.79
CA VAL A 726 7.55 -18.07 -28.57
C VAL A 726 8.65 -17.59 -27.63
N ARG A 727 8.56 -16.35 -27.14
CA ARG A 727 9.50 -15.80 -26.16
C ARG A 727 8.80 -15.61 -24.83
N THR A 728 9.38 -16.08 -23.74
CA THR A 728 8.85 -15.91 -22.37
C THR A 728 9.11 -14.52 -21.76
N ALA A 729 9.45 -13.53 -22.60
CA ALA A 729 10.02 -12.24 -22.20
C ALA A 729 8.97 -11.19 -21.82
N GLY A 730 7.98 -11.57 -21.01
CA GLY A 730 7.10 -10.63 -20.34
C GLY A 730 7.78 -10.03 -19.09
N SER A 731 7.55 -8.74 -18.82
CA SER A 731 7.86 -8.17 -17.50
C SER A 731 6.94 -8.80 -16.46
N LEU A 732 7.52 -9.39 -15.41
CA LEU A 732 6.74 -9.82 -14.25
C LEU A 732 6.12 -8.57 -13.60
N GLU A 733 4.82 -8.62 -13.36
CA GLU A 733 4.13 -7.56 -12.64
C GLU A 733 4.04 -7.90 -11.15
N ALA A 734 3.89 -6.88 -10.30
CA ALA A 734 3.76 -7.10 -8.85
C ALA A 734 2.58 -8.02 -8.50
N SER A 735 1.51 -7.96 -9.28
CA SER A 735 0.33 -8.82 -9.17
C SER A 735 0.64 -10.30 -9.30
N ASP A 736 1.66 -10.68 -10.09
CA ASP A 736 2.08 -12.06 -10.28
C ASP A 736 2.69 -12.66 -9.00
N CYS A 737 3.38 -11.82 -8.23
CA CYS A 737 3.95 -12.20 -6.94
C CYS A 737 2.89 -12.24 -5.84
N MET A 738 1.93 -11.31 -5.88
CA MET A 738 0.87 -11.16 -4.86
C MET A 738 -0.12 -12.34 -4.82
N ALA A 739 -0.10 -13.23 -5.81
CA ALA A 739 -0.83 -14.51 -5.75
C ALA A 739 -0.40 -15.38 -4.55
N CYS A 740 0.85 -15.26 -4.09
CA CYS A 740 1.36 -15.93 -2.89
C CYS A 740 1.77 -14.93 -1.78
N HIS A 741 2.14 -13.71 -2.18
CA HIS A 741 2.60 -12.65 -1.30
C HIS A 741 1.45 -11.69 -0.95
N SER A 742 0.53 -12.14 -0.10
CA SER A 742 -0.57 -11.30 0.41
C SER A 742 -0.20 -10.66 1.77
N PRO A 743 -0.87 -9.57 2.19
CA PRO A 743 -0.69 -8.97 3.52
C PRO A 743 -0.91 -9.94 4.70
N GLU A 744 -1.55 -11.08 4.43
CA GLU A 744 -1.91 -12.09 5.42
C GLU A 744 -0.78 -13.09 5.61
N HIS A 745 -0.08 -13.40 4.53
CA HIS A 745 1.13 -14.21 4.56
C HIS A 745 2.35 -13.37 4.90
N GLN A 746 2.33 -12.07 4.60
CA GLN A 746 3.39 -11.11 4.85
C GLN A 746 2.92 -9.87 5.61
N ILE A 747 2.97 -9.96 6.93
CA ILE A 747 2.44 -8.92 7.82
C ILE A 747 3.29 -7.64 7.81
N HIS A 748 4.56 -7.74 7.41
CA HIS A 748 5.48 -6.60 7.28
C HIS A 748 5.44 -5.98 5.87
N GLY A 749 4.50 -6.40 5.03
CA GLY A 749 4.34 -5.94 3.66
C GLY A 749 5.21 -6.70 2.65
N PHE A 750 4.88 -6.52 1.36
CA PHE A 750 5.61 -7.10 0.23
C PHE A 750 6.28 -6.00 -0.59
N ASP A 751 7.61 -5.98 -0.58
CA ASP A 751 8.43 -5.12 -1.43
C ASP A 751 8.79 -5.86 -2.72
N HIS A 752 8.10 -5.51 -3.81
CA HIS A 752 8.24 -6.15 -5.10
C HIS A 752 9.64 -5.99 -5.72
N GLU A 753 10.25 -4.80 -5.61
CA GLU A 753 11.55 -4.54 -6.24
C GLU A 753 12.66 -5.30 -5.53
N ARG A 754 12.65 -5.29 -4.19
CA ARG A 754 13.58 -6.08 -3.39
C ARG A 754 13.39 -7.58 -3.61
N ALA A 755 12.14 -8.04 -3.72
CA ALA A 755 11.84 -9.44 -4.00
C ALA A 755 12.33 -9.89 -5.38
N LEU A 756 12.19 -9.03 -6.41
CA LEU A 756 12.72 -9.28 -7.74
C LEU A 756 14.25 -9.41 -7.73
N GLU A 757 14.96 -8.51 -7.06
CA GLU A 757 16.42 -8.60 -6.97
C GLU A 757 16.88 -9.87 -6.23
N ALA A 758 16.13 -10.31 -5.21
CA ALA A 758 16.44 -11.52 -4.46
C ALA A 758 16.31 -12.83 -5.28
N ILE A 759 15.56 -12.81 -6.38
CA ILE A 759 15.41 -13.96 -7.29
C ILE A 759 16.17 -13.76 -8.61
N ARG A 760 17.04 -12.75 -8.69
CA ARG A 760 17.74 -12.38 -9.91
C ARG A 760 18.51 -13.55 -10.51
N HIS A 761 18.13 -13.88 -11.72
CA HIS A 761 18.77 -14.92 -12.53
C HIS A 761 19.01 -14.47 -13.98
N TRP A 762 18.64 -13.23 -14.33
CA TRP A 762 19.04 -12.59 -15.57
C TRP A 762 20.42 -11.95 -15.42
N LYS A 763 21.20 -11.97 -16.50
CA LYS A 763 22.42 -11.15 -16.58
C LYS A 763 22.01 -9.69 -16.43
N ALA A 764 22.81 -8.89 -15.70
CA ALA A 764 22.75 -7.44 -15.86
C ALA A 764 22.74 -7.20 -17.37
N ARG A 765 21.78 -6.44 -17.91
CA ARG A 765 21.89 -6.02 -19.30
C ARG A 765 23.28 -5.41 -19.43
N SER A 766 24.18 -6.10 -20.13
CA SER A 766 25.38 -5.44 -20.61
C SER A 766 24.86 -4.25 -21.41
N PRO A 767 25.39 -3.05 -21.17
CA PRO A 767 24.99 -1.87 -21.93
C PRO A 767 25.14 -2.24 -23.40
N ARG A 768 24.02 -2.13 -24.12
CA ARG A 768 23.85 -2.50 -25.52
C ARG A 768 23.25 -1.32 -26.24
#